data_AF-A0A329MZ77-F1
#
_entry.id   AF-A0A329MZ77-F1
#
_cell.length_a   1.000
_cell.length_b   1.000
_cell.length_c   1.000
_cell.angle_alpha   90.00
_cell.angle_beta   90.00
_cell.angle_gamma   90.00
#
_symmetry.space_group_name_H-M   'P 1'
#
loop_
_entity.id
_entity.type
_entity.pdbx_description
1 polymer ?
#
loop_
_entity_poly.entity_id
_entity_poly.type
_entity_poly.pdbx_seq_one_letter_code
_entity_poly.pdbx_strand_id
1 'polypeptide(L)'
;MKLISIYCTFLVFFLVLQSCFSQQDTLPMDPDLRYGKLNNGFAYYIRKTKDVFPEDGVYIRLVGRAGAWLETKDQQHLAHLMEHMNVLAPSSLGSFKYWYMNSIKHKVITSAHRISTGDDFVQYGIGLREVEKGLLEDVFRRYRALSFNEKMLFNLKDSDLVDELGRRTILEEIEPGSNYGTILSGEKYHTLGEPEQKFYDPNNILKSVSNIRTFKLKSLEKFYTDWYRPDMQALIVIGDIPDVDWVEDRIKFYFSDLKLPKSSVQRSLSNWYDSLEVSLPGTNRIVLTKDSIKNNNLLAFNIIRSILSPTERMVTYEQYREALIADLYLSVLGVRLNALTRQYRSSIPSTVQVRIKNELRVAFHRISVPLFKDTDIREITNTLVREMERIKRFGFSNDELLIAKDVVQKERLKQMVYDGLGLLVDSYKDHFMKGVPAMSLDDQTEFVAKLLTDIEVPDINAYARSWWDEPNKVLSVTTSDKASLKNIPTDLEFNELLESIHNEDLGPWDMPVSVPEKLLQNSKIPEQLTAATAEEQIPNEGNAYRLKFSNGISVILKPLPNSKNGVALKGYSAHGASSFNNPSDYARATEAANIIQYSGAGDWDKFQINAYLKEYKIGFSMRIMNESSTINASSSPDQIEAMLQLVYLYLTKPRKDALAFMDWKTKHVKRPTVETKKMKYKKITDYPLWDLLGVESPGKSFHLSPISIDWKKDDLDAIHSVYQQLFSSDAMTFVITGDFDVDKIRPLLSVYFGNLPMSSCFIKEQPITEVIKRPIQGLDKTFFTSRDNYGISYNYVGNLKTKKDGLLLELLERLLDKNIYSTSQKSEFYIGLFMNLSYNSDSYRFFVGDNYSNNRTMLVDSIVRSCVNDVKENLLEEDQLNVLKQVYKQELTALKNENNPSAWAEYLLEQEQDSFGKYSRAWEYSGMLDAVTSQDIRDAARTYLSDDNISIIKVFPKEEQIQSK
;
A
#
# COMPACT_ATOMS: atom_id res chain seq x y z
N MET A 1 -1.81 -64.28 41.97
CA MET A 1 -1.57 -64.30 40.51
C MET A 1 -2.64 -63.57 39.70
N LYS A 2 -3.95 -63.78 39.90
CA LYS A 2 -5.00 -63.09 39.11
C LYS A 2 -5.03 -61.56 39.26
N LEU A 3 -4.76 -61.00 40.44
CA LEU A 3 -4.70 -59.53 40.64
C LEU A 3 -3.48 -58.86 39.98
N ILE A 4 -2.33 -59.54 39.94
CA ILE A 4 -1.11 -59.03 39.29
C ILE A 4 -1.29 -59.03 37.76
N SER A 5 -1.96 -60.05 37.21
CA SER A 5 -2.29 -60.12 35.79
C SER A 5 -3.24 -59.00 35.35
N ILE A 6 -4.24 -58.64 36.17
CA ILE A 6 -5.16 -57.53 35.85
C ILE A 6 -4.43 -56.17 35.92
N TYR A 7 -3.58 -55.94 36.91
CA TYR A 7 -2.78 -54.71 37.00
C TYR A 7 -1.76 -54.58 35.86
N CYS A 8 -1.08 -55.66 35.47
CA CYS A 8 -0.17 -55.63 34.32
C CYS A 8 -0.91 -55.40 32.99
N THR A 9 -2.13 -55.95 32.83
CA THR A 9 -2.94 -55.71 31.63
C THR A 9 -3.45 -54.27 31.57
N PHE A 10 -3.85 -53.69 32.71
CA PHE A 10 -4.24 -52.28 32.79
C PHE A 10 -3.05 -51.33 32.58
N LEU A 11 -1.87 -51.65 33.10
CA LEU A 11 -0.65 -50.84 32.90
C LEU A 11 -0.18 -50.89 31.44
N VAL A 12 -0.25 -52.06 30.79
CA VAL A 12 0.07 -52.21 29.36
C VAL A 12 -0.99 -51.52 28.50
N PHE A 13 -2.27 -51.56 28.85
CA PHE A 13 -3.32 -50.82 28.14
C PHE A 13 -3.17 -49.30 28.32
N PHE A 14 -2.75 -48.83 29.50
CA PHE A 14 -2.48 -47.41 29.77
C PHE A 14 -1.18 -46.93 29.08
N LEU A 15 -0.14 -47.78 29.01
CA LEU A 15 1.08 -47.50 28.26
C LEU A 15 0.87 -47.53 26.74
N VAL A 16 -0.02 -48.40 26.23
CA VAL A 16 -0.40 -48.43 24.80
C VAL A 16 -1.32 -47.25 24.44
N LEU A 17 -2.22 -46.83 25.33
CA LEU A 17 -3.01 -45.60 25.15
C LEU A 17 -2.17 -44.32 25.26
N GLN A 18 -1.13 -44.29 26.12
CA GLN A 18 -0.17 -43.18 26.13
C GLN A 18 0.77 -43.20 24.91
N SER A 19 1.05 -44.37 24.34
CA SER A 19 1.82 -44.48 23.09
C SER A 19 1.01 -44.12 21.84
N CYS A 20 -0.33 -44.22 21.91
CA CYS A 20 -1.23 -43.88 20.80
C CYS A 20 -1.69 -42.41 20.81
N PHE A 21 -1.42 -41.66 21.88
CA PHE A 21 -1.71 -40.23 22.02
C PHE A 21 -0.45 -39.34 22.02
N SER A 22 0.74 -39.91 21.73
CA SER A 22 2.02 -39.20 21.72
C SER A 22 2.70 -39.16 20.35
N GLN A 23 1.97 -39.42 19.26
CA GLN A 23 2.42 -38.98 17.95
C GLN A 23 1.90 -37.55 17.79
N GLN A 24 2.76 -36.58 18.12
CA GLN A 24 2.53 -35.18 17.78
C GLN A 24 2.34 -35.13 16.26
N ASP A 25 1.11 -34.98 15.79
CA ASP A 25 0.81 -34.92 14.34
C ASP A 25 1.52 -33.70 13.76
N THR A 26 2.69 -33.95 13.19
CA THR A 26 3.44 -32.97 12.42
C THR A 26 2.58 -32.52 11.25
N LEU A 27 2.61 -31.22 10.94
CA LEU A 27 1.88 -30.70 9.79
C LEU A 27 2.32 -31.43 8.51
N PRO A 28 1.40 -31.70 7.56
CA PRO A 28 1.72 -32.41 6.34
C PRO A 28 2.69 -31.60 5.47
N MET A 29 3.50 -32.30 4.68
CA MET A 29 4.23 -31.70 3.57
C MET A 29 3.32 -31.68 2.34
N ASP A 30 3.47 -30.67 1.49
CA ASP A 30 2.80 -30.55 0.21
C ASP A 30 3.05 -31.83 -0.62
N PRO A 31 2.00 -32.60 -0.95
CA PRO A 31 2.16 -33.90 -1.60
C PRO A 31 2.73 -33.79 -3.02
N ASP A 32 2.58 -32.64 -3.66
CA ASP A 32 3.11 -32.40 -5.02
C ASP A 32 4.53 -31.81 -5.03
N LEU A 33 5.08 -31.51 -3.85
CA LEU A 33 6.42 -30.95 -3.73
C LEU A 33 7.48 -32.05 -3.87
N ARG A 34 8.29 -31.96 -4.93
CA ARG A 34 9.55 -32.70 -5.04
C ARG A 34 10.65 -31.90 -4.34
N TYR A 35 11.09 -32.37 -3.17
CA TYR A 35 12.18 -31.76 -2.43
C TYR A 35 13.36 -32.72 -2.21
N GLY A 36 14.57 -32.17 -2.11
CA GLY A 36 15.75 -32.97 -1.81
C GLY A 36 16.99 -32.15 -1.50
N LYS A 37 18.08 -32.85 -1.20
CA LYS A 37 19.42 -32.28 -1.01
C LYS A 37 20.43 -33.05 -1.86
N LEU A 38 21.31 -32.33 -2.54
CA LEU A 38 22.45 -32.91 -3.25
C LEU A 38 23.54 -33.36 -2.26
N ASN A 39 24.50 -34.17 -2.72
CA ASN A 39 25.60 -34.68 -1.87
C ASN A 39 26.45 -33.58 -1.22
N ASN A 40 26.51 -32.39 -1.83
CA ASN A 40 27.20 -31.21 -1.30
C ASN A 40 26.32 -30.36 -0.36
N GLY A 41 25.11 -30.81 -0.06
CA GLY A 41 24.14 -30.18 0.84
C GLY A 41 23.20 -29.17 0.21
N PHE A 42 23.39 -28.82 -1.08
CA PHE A 42 22.51 -27.90 -1.79
C PHE A 42 21.07 -28.42 -1.85
N ALA A 43 20.12 -27.65 -1.32
CA ALA A 43 18.72 -28.04 -1.27
C ALA A 43 17.97 -27.60 -2.53
N TYR A 44 16.90 -28.31 -2.87
CA TYR A 44 16.00 -27.90 -3.94
C TYR A 44 14.55 -28.24 -3.63
N TYR A 45 13.65 -27.42 -4.18
CA TYR A 45 12.20 -27.53 -4.08
C TYR A 45 11.62 -27.33 -5.48
N ILE A 46 10.90 -28.33 -5.98
CA ILE A 46 10.32 -28.32 -7.32
C ILE A 46 8.85 -28.67 -7.18
N ARG A 47 7.97 -27.78 -7.63
CA ARG A 47 6.54 -28.05 -7.67
C ARG A 47 5.92 -27.57 -8.96
N LYS A 48 5.30 -28.51 -9.68
CA LYS A 48 4.48 -28.18 -10.85
C LYS A 48 3.09 -27.74 -10.38
N THR A 49 2.58 -26.63 -10.90
CA THR A 49 1.20 -26.16 -10.67
C THR A 49 0.74 -25.28 -11.83
N LYS A 50 -0.55 -25.30 -12.14
CA LYS A 50 -1.17 -24.48 -13.20
C LYS A 50 -2.06 -23.37 -12.63
N ASP A 51 -2.27 -23.35 -11.31
CA ASP A 51 -3.14 -22.39 -10.62
C ASP A 51 -2.40 -21.06 -10.37
N VAL A 52 -1.93 -20.44 -11.46
CA VAL A 52 -1.07 -19.26 -11.41
C VAL A 52 -1.85 -17.99 -11.76
N PHE A 53 -1.65 -16.94 -10.96
CA PHE A 53 -2.17 -15.59 -11.24
C PHE A 53 -1.67 -15.11 -12.63
N PRO A 54 -2.48 -14.39 -13.42
CA PRO A 54 -2.36 -14.30 -14.89
C PRO A 54 -1.12 -13.60 -15.48
N GLU A 55 -0.15 -13.16 -14.68
CA GLU A 55 1.03 -12.42 -15.17
C GLU A 55 2.34 -13.22 -15.21
N ASP A 56 2.44 -14.38 -14.56
CA ASP A 56 3.65 -15.22 -14.49
C ASP A 56 3.30 -16.70 -14.65
N GLY A 57 4.13 -17.47 -15.35
CA GLY A 57 3.98 -18.92 -15.50
C GLY A 57 4.80 -19.74 -14.49
N VAL A 58 6.06 -19.34 -14.20
CA VAL A 58 6.97 -20.03 -13.27
C VAL A 58 7.77 -19.04 -12.42
N TYR A 59 7.91 -19.34 -11.12
CA TYR A 59 8.81 -18.65 -10.22
C TYR A 59 10.03 -19.48 -9.86
N ILE A 60 11.14 -18.78 -9.77
CA ILE A 60 12.44 -19.36 -9.45
C ILE A 60 13.09 -18.46 -8.41
N ARG A 61 13.50 -19.04 -7.27
CA ARG A 61 14.14 -18.31 -6.17
C ARG A 61 15.34 -19.07 -5.64
N LEU A 62 16.52 -18.44 -5.70
CA LEU A 62 17.70 -18.88 -4.98
C LEU A 62 17.70 -18.23 -3.59
N VAL A 63 17.77 -19.03 -2.53
CA VAL A 63 17.80 -18.57 -1.14
C VAL A 63 19.09 -19.05 -0.49
N GLY A 64 19.75 -18.18 0.27
CA GLY A 64 20.90 -18.50 1.09
C GLY A 64 20.67 -18.14 2.56
N ARG A 65 21.15 -18.97 3.49
CA ARG A 65 21.23 -18.66 4.93
C ARG A 65 22.41 -17.72 5.21
N ALA A 66 22.42 -16.56 4.57
CA ALA A 66 23.51 -15.58 4.64
C ALA A 66 22.93 -14.16 4.81
N GLY A 67 22.73 -13.74 6.06
CA GLY A 67 22.18 -12.43 6.41
C GLY A 67 23.04 -11.64 7.39
N ALA A 68 22.57 -10.45 7.76
CA ALA A 68 23.29 -9.50 8.63
C ALA A 68 23.65 -10.05 10.03
N TRP A 69 22.86 -11.00 10.57
CA TRP A 69 23.14 -11.62 11.87
C TRP A 69 24.46 -12.39 11.90
N LEU A 70 24.97 -12.83 10.75
CA LEU A 70 26.23 -13.58 10.65
C LEU A 70 27.48 -12.68 10.62
N GLU A 71 27.31 -11.36 10.61
CA GLU A 71 28.41 -10.40 10.50
C GLU A 71 29.23 -10.26 11.79
N THR A 72 30.55 -10.28 11.66
CA THR A 72 31.50 -9.88 12.71
C THR A 72 31.53 -8.34 12.87
N LYS A 73 32.32 -7.83 13.83
CA LYS A 73 32.43 -6.38 14.06
C LYS A 73 33.03 -5.63 12.86
N ASP A 74 33.93 -6.27 12.11
CA ASP A 74 34.56 -5.73 10.89
C ASP A 74 33.77 -6.05 9.60
N GLN A 75 32.60 -6.70 9.72
CA GLN A 75 31.75 -7.09 8.60
C GLN A 75 30.39 -6.38 8.61
N GLN A 76 30.22 -5.33 9.42
CA GLN A 76 28.95 -4.61 9.52
C GLN A 76 28.48 -4.12 8.14
N HIS A 77 27.29 -4.55 7.75
CA HIS A 77 26.62 -4.26 6.48
C HIS A 77 27.27 -4.91 5.24
N LEU A 78 28.21 -5.84 5.41
CA LEU A 78 28.83 -6.56 4.29
C LEU A 78 27.93 -7.65 3.70
N ALA A 79 26.93 -8.14 4.42
CA ALA A 79 25.95 -9.07 3.86
C ALA A 79 25.18 -8.44 2.69
N HIS A 80 24.69 -7.22 2.90
CA HIS A 80 24.01 -6.42 1.88
C HIS A 80 24.97 -6.01 0.76
N LEU A 81 26.22 -5.63 1.10
CA LEU A 81 27.22 -5.32 0.07
C LEU A 81 27.53 -6.52 -0.81
N MET A 82 27.56 -7.73 -0.24
CA MET A 82 27.80 -8.96 -0.99
C MET A 82 26.63 -9.28 -1.95
N GLU A 83 25.40 -8.95 -1.59
CA GLU A 83 24.26 -9.03 -2.52
C GLU A 83 24.49 -8.15 -3.76
N HIS A 84 24.86 -6.89 -3.55
CA HIS A 84 25.21 -5.95 -4.63
C HIS A 84 26.35 -6.48 -5.48
N MET A 85 27.43 -6.96 -4.87
CA MET A 85 28.56 -7.54 -5.60
C MET A 85 28.13 -8.74 -6.44
N ASN A 86 27.26 -9.61 -5.93
CA ASN A 86 26.76 -10.77 -6.68
C ASN A 86 25.94 -10.37 -7.91
N VAL A 87 25.14 -9.30 -7.83
CA VAL A 87 24.29 -8.90 -8.96
C VAL A 87 24.98 -7.98 -9.95
N LEU A 88 25.91 -7.14 -9.48
CA LEU A 88 26.59 -6.13 -10.29
C LEU A 88 27.85 -6.66 -10.96
N ALA A 89 28.70 -7.36 -10.21
CA ALA A 89 30.03 -7.74 -10.70
C ALA A 89 29.93 -8.71 -11.90
N PRO A 90 30.83 -8.57 -12.89
CA PRO A 90 30.79 -9.40 -14.08
C PRO A 90 31.13 -10.86 -13.74
N SER A 91 30.30 -11.77 -14.25
CA SER A 91 30.56 -13.21 -14.31
C SER A 91 30.98 -13.64 -15.72
N SER A 92 31.23 -14.93 -15.93
CA SER A 92 31.41 -15.50 -17.28
C SER A 92 30.19 -15.32 -18.19
N LEU A 93 29.02 -14.96 -17.64
CA LEU A 93 27.76 -14.72 -18.34
C LEU A 93 27.39 -13.23 -18.41
N GLY A 94 28.34 -12.35 -18.08
CA GLY A 94 28.08 -10.93 -17.83
C GLY A 94 27.48 -10.65 -16.45
N SER A 95 27.04 -9.42 -16.24
CA SER A 95 26.38 -8.98 -14.99
C SER A 95 24.95 -9.51 -14.90
N PHE A 96 24.55 -10.01 -13.73
CA PHE A 96 23.19 -10.48 -13.50
C PHE A 96 22.17 -9.32 -13.60
N LYS A 97 22.50 -8.14 -13.05
CA LYS A 97 21.63 -6.96 -13.10
C LYS A 97 21.29 -6.56 -14.53
N TYR A 98 22.29 -6.46 -15.42
CA TYR A 98 22.03 -6.06 -16.82
C TYR A 98 21.14 -7.08 -17.54
N TRP A 99 21.38 -8.37 -17.35
CA TRP A 99 20.51 -9.40 -17.91
C TRP A 99 19.09 -9.33 -17.32
N TYR A 100 18.95 -9.21 -16.00
CA TYR A 100 17.67 -9.14 -15.30
C TYR A 100 16.84 -7.95 -15.82
N MET A 101 17.44 -6.76 -15.85
CA MET A 101 16.78 -5.54 -16.35
C MET A 101 16.42 -5.64 -17.84
N ASN A 102 17.32 -6.17 -18.67
CA ASN A 102 17.05 -6.37 -20.09
C ASN A 102 15.93 -7.40 -20.33
N SER A 103 15.87 -8.45 -19.52
CA SER A 103 14.86 -9.49 -19.63
C SER A 103 13.48 -9.00 -19.18
N ILE A 104 13.41 -8.14 -18.15
CA ILE A 104 12.17 -7.44 -17.77
C ILE A 104 11.70 -6.53 -18.90
N LYS A 105 12.62 -5.75 -19.48
CA LYS A 105 12.32 -4.83 -20.59
C LYS A 105 11.67 -5.55 -21.78
N HIS A 106 12.14 -6.75 -22.10
CA HIS A 106 11.62 -7.56 -23.20
C HIS A 106 10.50 -8.52 -22.75
N LYS A 107 9.97 -8.37 -21.52
CA LYS A 107 8.91 -9.20 -20.93
C LYS A 107 9.21 -10.71 -20.90
N VAL A 108 10.49 -11.07 -20.97
CA VAL A 108 10.98 -12.47 -20.88
C VAL A 108 10.88 -12.96 -19.44
N ILE A 109 11.21 -12.07 -18.48
CA ILE A 109 11.00 -12.30 -17.05
C ILE A 109 10.14 -11.17 -16.50
N THR A 110 9.50 -11.39 -15.36
CA THR A 110 8.83 -10.34 -14.60
C THR A 110 9.64 -9.93 -13.40
N SER A 111 9.45 -8.67 -12.99
CA SER A 111 10.00 -8.14 -11.74
C SER A 111 9.25 -8.64 -10.51
N ALA A 112 8.42 -9.67 -10.63
CA ALA A 112 7.47 -10.08 -9.60
C ALA A 112 8.15 -10.50 -8.29
N HIS A 113 9.47 -10.75 -8.28
CA HIS A 113 10.18 -11.21 -7.08
C HIS A 113 11.48 -10.46 -6.78
N ARG A 114 11.67 -10.23 -5.48
CA ARG A 114 12.67 -9.33 -4.88
C ARG A 114 14.05 -9.98 -4.85
N ILE A 115 15.08 -9.19 -5.14
CA ILE A 115 16.45 -9.42 -4.70
C ILE A 115 16.60 -8.67 -3.37
N SER A 116 17.04 -9.36 -2.31
CA SER A 116 17.13 -8.74 -0.99
C SER A 116 17.93 -9.56 0.02
N THR A 117 18.59 -8.87 0.93
CA THR A 117 19.28 -9.40 2.10
C THR A 117 18.53 -8.99 3.36
N GLY A 118 18.18 -9.98 4.17
CA GLY A 118 17.57 -9.80 5.48
C GLY A 118 18.55 -10.05 6.62
N ASP A 119 17.98 -10.23 7.80
CA ASP A 119 18.72 -10.51 9.02
C ASP A 119 19.43 -11.89 8.97
N ASP A 120 18.75 -12.91 8.46
CA ASP A 120 19.22 -14.31 8.43
C ASP A 120 19.33 -14.90 7.02
N PHE A 121 18.86 -14.20 5.99
CA PHE A 121 18.82 -14.70 4.61
C PHE A 121 19.36 -13.70 3.57
N VAL A 122 19.71 -14.24 2.40
CA VAL A 122 19.82 -13.53 1.12
C VAL A 122 18.97 -14.27 0.09
N GLN A 123 18.28 -13.56 -0.81
CA GLN A 123 17.48 -14.20 -1.85
C GLN A 123 17.56 -13.47 -3.20
N TYR A 124 17.44 -14.24 -4.27
CA TYR A 124 17.38 -13.78 -5.66
C TYR A 124 16.19 -14.46 -6.34
N GLY A 125 15.14 -13.69 -6.66
CA GLY A 125 13.90 -14.22 -7.25
C GLY A 125 13.60 -13.65 -8.63
N ILE A 126 13.04 -14.47 -9.52
CA ILE A 126 12.50 -14.07 -10.84
C ILE A 126 11.16 -14.78 -11.10
N GLY A 127 10.29 -14.15 -11.91
CA GLY A 127 9.14 -14.80 -12.55
C GLY A 127 9.34 -14.93 -14.06
N LEU A 128 8.81 -15.98 -14.67
CA LEU A 128 8.87 -16.25 -16.11
C LEU A 128 7.45 -16.38 -16.66
N ARG A 129 7.10 -15.65 -17.71
CA ARG A 129 5.75 -15.72 -18.35
C ARG A 129 5.60 -16.91 -19.28
N GLU A 130 6.62 -17.12 -20.11
CA GLU A 130 6.72 -18.22 -21.04
C GLU A 130 7.87 -19.14 -20.60
N VAL A 131 7.60 -20.44 -20.55
CA VAL A 131 8.51 -21.41 -19.95
C VAL A 131 9.05 -22.35 -21.01
N GLU A 132 10.16 -21.95 -21.62
CA GLU A 132 10.94 -22.80 -22.51
C GLU A 132 12.15 -23.40 -21.78
N LYS A 133 12.51 -24.64 -22.14
CA LYS A 133 13.67 -25.32 -21.53
C LYS A 133 14.96 -24.51 -21.64
N GLY A 134 15.20 -23.84 -22.77
CA GLY A 134 16.39 -23.01 -22.98
C GLY A 134 16.46 -21.80 -22.03
N LEU A 135 15.32 -21.17 -21.74
CA LEU A 135 15.25 -20.06 -20.78
C LEU A 135 15.50 -20.54 -19.35
N LEU A 136 14.90 -21.67 -18.96
CA LEU A 136 15.16 -22.29 -17.65
C LEU A 136 16.64 -22.65 -17.47
N GLU A 137 17.29 -23.19 -18.51
CA GLU A 137 18.72 -23.48 -18.47
C GLU A 137 19.58 -22.21 -18.35
N ASP A 138 19.24 -21.11 -19.03
CA ASP A 138 19.94 -19.82 -18.86
C ASP A 138 19.82 -19.30 -17.41
N VAL A 139 18.61 -19.40 -16.83
CA VAL A 139 18.38 -19.01 -15.43
C VAL A 139 19.21 -19.86 -14.47
N PHE A 140 19.18 -21.19 -14.61
CA PHE A 140 19.94 -22.08 -13.72
C PHE A 140 21.44 -21.83 -13.81
N ARG A 141 21.95 -21.57 -15.02
CA ARG A 141 23.35 -21.20 -15.25
C ARG A 141 23.71 -19.89 -14.55
N ARG A 142 22.82 -18.90 -14.56
CA ARG A 142 23.01 -17.62 -13.86
C ARG A 142 22.95 -17.77 -12.34
N TYR A 143 21.99 -18.52 -11.81
CA TYR A 143 21.92 -18.79 -10.37
C TYR A 143 23.11 -19.62 -9.88
N ARG A 144 23.62 -20.53 -10.70
CA ARG A 144 24.90 -21.22 -10.43
C ARG A 144 26.08 -20.25 -10.34
N ALA A 145 26.06 -19.15 -11.10
CA ALA A 145 27.08 -18.10 -11.04
C ALA A 145 26.94 -17.18 -9.81
N LEU A 146 25.72 -17.02 -9.27
CA LEU A 146 25.43 -16.31 -8.00
C LEU A 146 25.76 -17.16 -6.77
N SER A 147 25.73 -18.49 -6.89
CA SER A 147 26.30 -19.43 -5.91
C SER A 147 27.83 -19.31 -5.85
N PHE A 148 28.48 -20.10 -4.99
CA PHE A 148 29.94 -20.06 -4.81
C PHE A 148 30.70 -20.12 -6.15
N ASN A 149 31.50 -19.11 -6.43
CA ASN A 149 32.21 -18.91 -7.69
C ASN A 149 33.63 -18.35 -7.48
N GLU A 150 34.63 -19.00 -8.07
CA GLU A 150 36.03 -18.56 -8.00
C GLU A 150 36.26 -17.19 -8.68
N LYS A 151 35.49 -16.86 -9.72
CA LYS A 151 35.56 -15.54 -10.36
C LYS A 151 35.07 -14.44 -9.42
N MET A 152 34.05 -14.72 -8.59
CA MET A 152 33.61 -13.76 -7.58
C MET A 152 34.74 -13.52 -6.55
N LEU A 153 35.43 -14.56 -6.09
CA LEU A 153 36.59 -14.39 -5.21
C LEU A 153 37.72 -13.56 -5.83
N PHE A 154 37.92 -13.65 -7.15
CA PHE A 154 38.82 -12.77 -7.87
C PHE A 154 38.32 -11.33 -7.87
N ASN A 155 37.04 -11.11 -8.20
CA ASN A 155 36.41 -9.78 -8.22
C ASN A 155 36.45 -9.09 -6.84
N LEU A 156 36.29 -9.84 -5.74
CA LEU A 156 36.33 -9.27 -4.37
C LEU A 156 37.73 -8.79 -3.94
N LYS A 157 38.79 -9.18 -4.67
CA LYS A 157 40.18 -8.71 -4.45
C LYS A 157 40.51 -7.45 -5.23
N ASP A 158 39.68 -7.08 -6.19
CA ASP A 158 39.83 -5.88 -7.01
C ASP A 158 39.20 -4.70 -6.27
N SER A 159 40.04 -3.78 -5.76
CA SER A 159 39.54 -2.64 -4.99
C SER A 159 38.69 -1.72 -5.86
N ASP A 160 39.11 -1.45 -7.09
CA ASP A 160 38.44 -0.50 -7.98
C ASP A 160 37.03 -1.01 -8.29
N LEU A 161 36.90 -2.31 -8.58
CA LEU A 161 35.61 -2.95 -8.82
C LEU A 161 34.70 -2.93 -7.58
N VAL A 162 35.24 -3.22 -6.40
CA VAL A 162 34.49 -3.19 -5.13
C VAL A 162 34.07 -1.77 -4.75
N ASP A 163 34.91 -0.78 -5.03
CA ASP A 163 34.62 0.63 -4.83
C ASP A 163 33.49 1.10 -5.75
N GLU A 164 33.60 0.78 -7.04
CA GLU A 164 32.66 1.23 -8.08
C GLU A 164 31.27 0.60 -7.95
N LEU A 165 31.22 -0.73 -7.75
CA LEU A 165 29.97 -1.50 -7.76
C LEU A 165 29.40 -1.74 -6.36
N GLY A 166 30.25 -1.96 -5.36
CA GLY A 166 29.83 -2.27 -4.00
C GLY A 166 29.66 -1.01 -3.14
N ARG A 167 30.78 -0.34 -2.80
CA ARG A 167 30.78 0.78 -1.84
C ARG A 167 29.90 1.93 -2.31
N ARG A 168 30.11 2.43 -3.52
CA ARG A 168 29.35 3.57 -4.05
C ARG A 168 27.85 3.30 -4.05
N THR A 169 27.41 2.17 -4.57
CA THR A 169 25.99 1.81 -4.65
C THR A 169 25.35 1.69 -3.27
N ILE A 170 25.99 1.00 -2.33
CA ILE A 170 25.45 0.83 -0.97
C ILE A 170 25.39 2.15 -0.22
N LEU A 171 26.44 2.99 -0.29
CA LEU A 171 26.45 4.28 0.40
C LEU A 171 25.31 5.18 -0.07
N GLU A 172 24.97 5.15 -1.36
CA GLU A 172 23.80 5.85 -1.90
C GLU A 172 22.47 5.39 -1.29
N GLU A 173 22.36 4.11 -0.90
CA GLU A 173 21.16 3.54 -0.27
C GLU A 173 21.08 3.85 1.22
N ILE A 174 22.19 3.74 1.95
CA ILE A 174 22.17 3.81 3.42
C ILE A 174 22.45 5.20 4.00
N GLU A 175 23.24 6.04 3.32
CA GLU A 175 23.61 7.36 3.86
C GLU A 175 22.40 8.29 4.03
N PRO A 176 21.49 8.45 3.04
CA PRO A 176 20.36 9.38 3.17
C PRO A 176 19.38 9.01 4.30
N GLY A 177 19.33 7.71 4.63
CA GLY A 177 18.46 7.17 5.69
C GLY A 177 19.16 7.05 7.04
N SER A 178 20.49 7.12 7.10
CA SER A 178 21.29 6.72 8.26
C SER A 178 20.90 7.45 9.55
N ASN A 179 20.76 8.77 9.51
CA ASN A 179 20.37 9.56 10.68
C ASN A 179 18.98 9.19 11.19
N TYR A 180 18.01 8.93 10.31
CA TYR A 180 16.67 8.50 10.72
C TYR A 180 16.65 7.04 11.18
N GLY A 181 17.43 6.19 10.53
CA GLY A 181 17.66 4.81 10.96
C GLY A 181 18.22 4.77 12.39
N THR A 182 19.19 5.63 12.72
CA THR A 182 19.75 5.77 14.07
C THR A 182 18.68 6.14 15.10
N ILE A 183 17.77 7.08 14.77
CA ILE A 183 16.62 7.43 15.62
C ILE A 183 15.73 6.20 15.88
N LEU A 184 15.36 5.47 14.82
CA LEU A 184 14.52 4.27 14.94
C LEU A 184 15.22 3.14 15.71
N SER A 185 16.52 2.95 15.48
CA SER A 185 17.32 1.96 16.21
C SER A 185 17.43 2.33 17.69
N GLY A 186 17.58 3.62 18.00
CA GLY A 186 17.60 4.14 19.36
C GLY A 186 16.28 3.91 20.09
N GLU A 187 15.15 4.23 19.44
CA GLU A 187 13.81 3.94 20.00
C GLU A 187 13.71 2.48 20.43
N LYS A 188 14.13 1.55 19.56
CA LYS A 188 14.12 0.10 19.85
C LYS A 188 15.08 -0.28 20.97
N TYR A 189 16.31 0.22 20.93
CA TYR A 189 17.35 -0.02 21.93
C TYR A 189 16.86 0.33 23.33
N HIS A 190 16.34 1.54 23.52
CA HIS A 190 15.81 1.99 24.79
C HIS A 190 14.52 1.25 25.18
N THR A 191 13.67 0.90 24.20
CA THR A 191 12.46 0.09 24.45
C THR A 191 12.82 -1.28 25.03
N LEU A 192 13.89 -1.90 24.56
CA LEU A 192 14.40 -3.17 25.08
C LEU A 192 15.13 -3.07 26.43
N GLY A 193 15.39 -1.85 26.91
CA GLY A 193 16.12 -1.64 28.16
C GLY A 193 17.64 -1.66 27.99
N GLU A 194 18.12 -1.17 26.85
CA GLU A 194 19.55 -0.97 26.57
C GLU A 194 20.38 -2.27 26.65
N PRO A 195 20.01 -3.30 25.88
CA PRO A 195 20.66 -4.59 25.93
C PRO A 195 22.12 -4.51 25.45
N GLU A 196 23.04 -5.23 26.10
CA GLU A 196 24.50 -5.15 25.85
C GLU A 196 24.95 -5.57 24.44
N GLN A 197 24.08 -6.23 23.68
CA GLN A 197 24.39 -6.78 22.37
C GLN A 197 24.68 -5.68 21.33
N LYS A 198 25.79 -5.81 20.60
CA LYS A 198 26.30 -4.80 19.63
C LYS A 198 25.33 -4.39 18.51
N PHE A 199 24.42 -5.26 18.10
CA PHE A 199 23.50 -5.01 16.98
C PHE A 199 22.43 -3.98 17.32
N TYR A 200 22.19 -3.77 18.62
CA TYR A 200 21.13 -2.92 19.14
C TYR A 200 21.60 -1.48 19.38
N ASP A 201 22.92 -1.24 19.43
CA ASP A 201 23.48 0.11 19.59
C ASP A 201 22.95 1.03 18.47
N PRO A 202 22.29 2.16 18.80
CA PRO A 202 21.79 3.10 17.79
C PRO A 202 22.87 3.60 16.84
N ASN A 203 24.11 3.71 17.31
CA ASN A 203 25.24 4.16 16.50
C ASN A 203 25.70 3.10 15.49
N ASN A 204 25.19 1.87 15.55
CA ASN A 204 25.58 0.79 14.65
C ASN A 204 25.32 1.14 13.17
N ILE A 205 24.30 1.94 12.87
CA ILE A 205 24.02 2.39 11.50
C ILE A 205 25.09 3.36 10.99
N LEU A 206 25.51 4.33 11.82
CA LEU A 206 26.61 5.25 11.48
C LEU A 206 27.96 4.50 11.39
N LYS A 207 28.18 3.53 12.29
CA LYS A 207 29.35 2.63 12.24
C LYS A 207 29.31 1.77 10.97
N SER A 208 28.14 1.34 10.52
CA SER A 208 27.97 0.60 9.27
C SER A 208 28.36 1.46 8.05
N VAL A 209 27.89 2.71 7.98
CA VAL A 209 28.34 3.67 6.94
C VAL A 209 29.87 3.83 6.97
N SER A 210 30.43 4.01 8.15
CA SER A 210 31.89 4.13 8.34
C SER A 210 32.63 2.86 7.91
N ASN A 211 32.06 1.69 8.22
CA ASN A 211 32.62 0.39 7.84
C ASN A 211 32.58 0.19 6.32
N ILE A 212 31.48 0.50 5.64
CA ILE A 212 31.40 0.42 4.18
C ILE A 212 32.50 1.26 3.52
N ARG A 213 32.81 2.44 4.06
CA ARG A 213 33.90 3.31 3.57
C ARG A 213 35.31 2.76 3.83
N THR A 214 35.49 1.87 4.82
CA THR A 214 36.84 1.55 5.35
C THR A 214 37.14 0.06 5.52
N PHE A 215 36.18 -0.83 5.25
CA PHE A 215 36.36 -2.28 5.44
C PHE A 215 37.52 -2.80 4.59
N LYS A 216 38.19 -3.84 5.08
CA LYS A 216 39.26 -4.50 4.34
C LYS A 216 38.65 -5.51 3.36
N LEU A 217 39.13 -5.56 2.11
CA LEU A 217 38.64 -6.53 1.10
C LEU A 217 38.64 -7.97 1.63
N LYS A 218 39.65 -8.33 2.42
CA LYS A 218 39.74 -9.63 3.09
C LYS A 218 38.54 -9.96 4.00
N SER A 219 37.91 -8.97 4.62
CA SER A 219 36.70 -9.16 5.45
C SER A 219 35.49 -9.51 4.60
N LEU A 220 35.37 -8.91 3.41
CA LEU A 220 34.33 -9.23 2.42
C LEU A 220 34.56 -10.60 1.77
N GLU A 221 35.80 -10.91 1.36
CA GLU A 221 36.19 -12.25 0.90
C GLU A 221 35.87 -13.31 1.96
N LYS A 222 36.17 -13.01 3.23
CA LYS A 222 35.88 -13.91 4.35
C LYS A 222 34.37 -14.13 4.51
N PHE A 223 33.56 -13.07 4.43
CA PHE A 223 32.10 -13.20 4.50
C PHE A 223 31.57 -14.10 3.38
N TYR A 224 32.04 -13.89 2.15
CA TYR A 224 31.64 -14.72 1.02
C TYR A 224 32.03 -16.19 1.21
N THR A 225 33.29 -16.45 1.61
CA THR A 225 33.79 -17.82 1.80
C THR A 225 33.17 -18.57 2.98
N ASP A 226 32.78 -17.85 4.04
CA ASP A 226 32.15 -18.48 5.22
C ASP A 226 30.69 -18.87 4.94
N TRP A 227 29.95 -18.06 4.17
CA TRP A 227 28.48 -18.12 4.12
C TRP A 227 27.86 -18.47 2.75
N TYR A 228 28.54 -18.20 1.63
CA TYR A 228 28.04 -18.56 0.29
C TYR A 228 28.45 -19.99 -0.07
N ARG A 229 27.96 -20.97 0.67
CA ARG A 229 28.27 -22.41 0.54
C ARG A 229 27.05 -23.23 0.12
N PRO A 230 27.22 -24.33 -0.64
CA PRO A 230 26.08 -25.09 -1.20
C PRO A 230 25.09 -25.57 -0.14
N ASP A 231 25.55 -26.07 1.00
CA ASP A 231 24.72 -26.54 2.12
C ASP A 231 24.00 -25.42 2.91
N MET A 232 24.29 -24.16 2.59
CA MET A 232 23.54 -22.99 3.06
C MET A 232 22.63 -22.40 1.98
N GLN A 233 22.47 -23.06 0.83
CA GLN A 233 21.66 -22.59 -0.28
C GLN A 233 20.55 -23.57 -0.66
N ALA A 234 19.45 -23.00 -1.15
CA ALA A 234 18.32 -23.72 -1.73
C ALA A 234 17.84 -23.07 -3.01
N LEU A 235 17.45 -23.88 -4.00
CA LEU A 235 16.75 -23.42 -5.20
C LEU A 235 15.29 -23.86 -5.17
N ILE A 236 14.38 -22.89 -5.25
CA ILE A 236 12.93 -23.09 -5.28
C ILE A 236 12.43 -22.83 -6.71
N VAL A 237 11.75 -23.79 -7.31
CA VAL A 237 11.18 -23.74 -8.68
C VAL A 237 9.72 -24.16 -8.63
N ILE A 238 8.78 -23.22 -8.86
CA ILE A 238 7.34 -23.48 -8.75
C ILE A 238 6.58 -22.86 -9.92
N GLY A 239 5.61 -23.58 -10.49
CA GLY A 239 4.70 -23.05 -11.51
C GLY A 239 4.47 -24.06 -12.64
N ASP A 240 4.08 -23.58 -13.83
CA ASP A 240 3.83 -24.43 -15.00
C ASP A 240 5.14 -24.86 -15.67
N ILE A 241 5.94 -25.63 -14.95
CA ILE A 241 7.20 -26.19 -15.46
C ILE A 241 6.92 -27.35 -16.43
N PRO A 242 7.74 -27.52 -17.48
CA PRO A 242 7.52 -28.52 -18.51
C PRO A 242 7.49 -29.94 -17.92
N ASP A 243 8.47 -30.26 -17.07
CA ASP A 243 8.70 -31.60 -16.52
C ASP A 243 9.52 -31.49 -15.21
N VAL A 244 9.01 -32.09 -14.13
CA VAL A 244 9.63 -32.08 -12.79
C VAL A 244 10.97 -32.83 -12.78
N ASP A 245 11.02 -34.01 -13.42
CA ASP A 245 12.23 -34.84 -13.41
C ASP A 245 13.33 -34.18 -14.24
N TRP A 246 12.97 -33.57 -15.37
CA TRP A 246 13.91 -32.77 -16.15
C TRP A 246 14.47 -31.59 -15.35
N VAL A 247 13.62 -30.84 -14.62
CA VAL A 247 14.09 -29.74 -13.77
C VAL A 247 15.05 -30.27 -12.70
N GLU A 248 14.71 -31.37 -12.02
CA GLU A 248 15.56 -31.99 -11.01
C GLU A 248 16.94 -32.38 -11.58
N ASP A 249 16.96 -32.96 -12.77
CA ASP A 249 18.19 -33.33 -13.47
C ASP A 249 19.03 -32.12 -13.88
N ARG A 250 18.41 -31.02 -14.30
CA ARG A 250 19.15 -29.77 -14.57
C ARG A 250 19.71 -29.17 -13.29
N ILE A 251 18.98 -29.20 -12.17
CA ILE A 251 19.49 -28.76 -10.87
C ILE A 251 20.70 -29.62 -10.47
N LYS A 252 20.60 -30.94 -10.57
CA LYS A 252 21.74 -31.84 -10.31
C LYS A 252 22.92 -31.49 -11.22
N PHE A 253 22.69 -31.27 -12.51
CA PHE A 253 23.74 -30.92 -13.47
C PHE A 253 24.46 -29.62 -13.12
N TYR A 254 23.72 -28.55 -12.81
CA TYR A 254 24.33 -27.24 -12.56
C TYR A 254 24.95 -27.10 -11.16
N PHE A 255 24.39 -27.77 -10.13
CA PHE A 255 24.73 -27.45 -8.74
C PHE A 255 25.49 -28.57 -7.99
N SER A 256 25.58 -29.80 -8.52
CA SER A 256 26.28 -30.91 -7.81
C SER A 256 27.79 -30.73 -7.71
N ASP A 257 28.39 -29.94 -8.61
CA ASP A 257 29.83 -29.69 -8.66
C ASP A 257 30.29 -28.56 -7.71
N LEU A 258 29.35 -27.85 -7.08
CA LEU A 258 29.65 -26.82 -6.08
C LEU A 258 30.48 -27.42 -4.94
N LYS A 259 31.63 -26.81 -4.68
CA LYS A 259 32.57 -27.27 -3.65
C LYS A 259 32.29 -26.57 -2.33
N LEU A 260 32.33 -27.35 -1.25
CA LEU A 260 32.42 -26.80 0.10
C LEU A 260 33.80 -26.13 0.29
N PRO A 261 33.86 -24.88 0.79
CA PRO A 261 35.13 -24.23 1.11
C PRO A 261 35.93 -25.03 2.15
N LYS A 262 37.25 -25.21 1.94
CA LYS A 262 38.13 -26.05 2.80
C LYS A 262 38.21 -25.61 4.27
N SER A 263 37.89 -24.35 4.56
CA SER A 263 37.93 -23.74 5.90
C SER A 263 36.55 -23.31 6.38
N SER A 264 35.51 -24.10 6.10
CA SER A 264 34.15 -23.74 6.52
C SER A 264 34.09 -23.61 8.05
N VAL A 265 33.63 -22.46 8.55
CA VAL A 265 33.35 -22.25 9.97
C VAL A 265 32.43 -23.37 10.46
N GLN A 266 32.90 -24.19 11.42
CA GLN A 266 32.13 -25.31 11.99
C GLN A 266 31.09 -24.88 13.04
N ARG A 267 30.73 -23.60 13.12
CA ARG A 267 29.68 -23.15 14.04
C ARG A 267 28.34 -23.61 13.49
N SER A 268 27.56 -24.33 14.30
CA SER A 268 26.15 -24.56 13.97
C SER A 268 25.42 -23.21 13.99
N LEU A 269 24.52 -22.99 13.03
CA LEU A 269 23.68 -21.78 12.99
C LEU A 269 22.86 -21.63 14.27
N SER A 270 22.40 -22.73 14.87
CA SER A 270 21.66 -22.72 16.14
C SER A 270 22.47 -22.06 17.25
N ASN A 271 23.73 -22.49 17.47
CA ASN A 271 24.56 -21.93 18.53
C ASN A 271 24.83 -20.43 18.31
N TRP A 272 24.93 -20.00 17.05
CA TRP A 272 25.06 -18.58 16.73
C TRP A 272 23.78 -17.82 17.08
N TYR A 273 22.60 -18.32 16.70
CA TYR A 273 21.34 -17.69 17.03
C TYR A 273 21.02 -17.67 18.53
N ASP A 274 21.39 -18.72 19.26
CA ASP A 274 21.20 -18.80 20.71
C ASP A 274 22.08 -17.75 21.43
N SER A 275 23.27 -17.45 20.89
CA SER A 275 24.12 -16.36 21.41
C SER A 275 23.53 -14.95 21.23
N LEU A 276 22.43 -14.81 20.49
CA LEU A 276 21.73 -13.54 20.26
C LEU A 276 20.53 -13.33 21.20
N GLU A 277 20.32 -14.19 22.20
CA GLU A 277 19.25 -14.03 23.20
C GLU A 277 19.35 -12.69 23.94
N VAL A 278 18.20 -12.08 24.24
CA VAL A 278 18.09 -10.75 24.86
C VAL A 278 17.53 -10.86 26.27
N SER A 279 18.23 -10.27 27.24
CA SER A 279 17.74 -10.12 28.60
C SER A 279 16.88 -8.86 28.72
N LEU A 280 15.64 -9.00 29.20
CA LEU A 280 14.72 -7.89 29.41
C LEU A 280 14.74 -7.43 30.90
N PRO A 281 14.58 -6.14 31.20
CA PRO A 281 14.72 -5.63 32.59
C PRO A 281 13.63 -6.06 33.59
N GLY A 282 12.47 -6.52 33.12
CA GLY A 282 11.36 -6.93 34.00
C GLY A 282 10.62 -5.76 34.66
N THR A 283 10.65 -4.57 34.07
CA THR A 283 10.04 -3.35 34.61
C THR A 283 9.24 -2.60 33.55
N ASN A 284 8.19 -1.89 33.98
CA ASN A 284 7.46 -0.96 33.11
C ASN A 284 8.21 0.36 33.00
N ARG A 285 8.21 0.97 31.82
CA ARG A 285 8.96 2.21 31.54
C ARG A 285 8.38 3.01 30.38
N ILE A 286 8.85 4.24 30.24
CA ILE A 286 8.54 5.15 29.16
C ILE A 286 9.80 5.44 28.35
N VAL A 287 9.67 5.43 27.02
CA VAL A 287 10.75 5.76 26.10
C VAL A 287 10.34 6.96 25.28
N LEU A 288 11.05 8.08 25.43
CA LEU A 288 10.81 9.28 24.62
C LEU A 288 11.82 9.33 23.49
N THR A 289 11.34 9.43 22.26
CA THR A 289 12.17 9.53 21.06
C THR A 289 11.86 10.83 20.33
N LYS A 290 12.91 11.61 20.02
CA LYS A 290 12.77 12.85 19.26
C LYS A 290 13.06 12.59 17.77
N ASP A 291 12.05 12.76 16.92
CA ASP A 291 12.16 12.63 15.47
C ASP A 291 12.31 14.00 14.81
N SER A 292 13.56 14.45 14.72
CA SER A 292 13.93 15.71 14.06
C SER A 292 13.94 15.62 12.52
N ILE A 293 13.76 14.43 11.94
CA ILE A 293 13.98 14.18 10.50
C ILE A 293 12.66 13.99 9.76
N LYS A 294 11.87 12.98 10.13
CA LYS A 294 10.57 12.70 9.48
C LYS A 294 9.43 13.47 10.12
N ASN A 295 9.66 14.10 11.27
CA ASN A 295 8.65 14.82 12.04
C ASN A 295 7.40 13.96 12.33
N ASN A 296 7.61 12.67 12.65
CA ASN A 296 6.51 11.79 13.03
C ASN A 296 6.14 11.99 14.50
N ASN A 297 4.84 11.88 14.80
CA ASN A 297 4.35 11.77 16.16
C ASN A 297 3.60 10.44 16.31
N LEU A 298 4.06 9.59 17.24
CA LEU A 298 3.55 8.24 17.43
C LEU A 298 3.58 7.88 18.92
N LEU A 299 2.50 7.29 19.42
CA LEU A 299 2.51 6.55 20.68
C LEU A 299 2.52 5.06 20.35
N ALA A 300 3.39 4.31 21.02
CA ALA A 300 3.42 2.86 20.96
C ALA A 300 3.41 2.28 22.37
N PHE A 301 2.35 1.56 22.71
CA PHE A 301 2.28 0.76 23.93
C PHE A 301 2.74 -0.66 23.59
N ASN A 302 3.90 -1.04 24.12
CA ASN A 302 4.57 -2.30 23.83
C ASN A 302 4.48 -3.22 25.03
N ILE A 303 4.17 -4.49 24.80
CA ILE A 303 4.40 -5.57 25.76
C ILE A 303 5.43 -6.50 25.13
N ILE A 304 6.52 -6.77 25.85
CA ILE A 304 7.72 -7.42 25.28
C ILE A 304 7.99 -8.74 26.00
N ARG A 305 8.24 -9.79 25.21
CA ARG A 305 8.61 -11.13 25.70
C ARG A 305 9.93 -11.57 25.11
N SER A 306 10.74 -12.26 25.90
CA SER A 306 11.95 -12.94 25.41
C SER A 306 11.64 -14.14 24.51
N ILE A 307 10.43 -14.69 24.62
CA ILE A 307 9.94 -15.80 23.80
C ILE A 307 9.41 -15.24 22.47
N LEU A 308 9.85 -15.84 21.36
CA LEU A 308 9.36 -15.51 20.02
C LEU A 308 7.87 -15.82 19.85
N SER A 309 7.22 -15.08 18.94
CA SER A 309 5.84 -15.35 18.53
C SER A 309 5.68 -16.81 18.08
N PRO A 310 4.55 -17.48 18.42
CA PRO A 310 4.23 -18.83 17.95
C PRO A 310 4.31 -19.00 16.43
N THR A 311 4.13 -17.90 15.69
CA THR A 311 4.24 -17.84 14.22
C THR A 311 5.62 -18.21 13.66
N GLU A 312 6.68 -18.29 14.48
CA GLU A 312 8.04 -18.66 14.00
C GLU A 312 8.24 -20.15 13.82
N ARG A 313 7.46 -20.98 14.53
CA ARG A 313 7.69 -22.42 14.55
C ARG A 313 6.37 -23.18 14.64
N MET A 314 5.74 -23.36 13.48
CA MET A 314 4.49 -24.10 13.32
C MET A 314 4.78 -25.50 12.78
N VAL A 315 5.36 -26.39 13.61
CA VAL A 315 5.72 -27.75 13.16
C VAL A 315 4.59 -28.75 13.38
N THR A 316 3.74 -28.48 14.37
CA THR A 316 2.67 -29.37 14.82
C THR A 316 1.32 -28.68 14.71
N TYR A 317 0.24 -29.48 14.73
CA TYR A 317 -1.13 -28.96 14.77
C TYR A 317 -1.33 -27.92 15.88
N GLU A 318 -0.87 -28.20 17.10
CA GLU A 318 -1.05 -27.29 18.24
C GLU A 318 -0.29 -25.97 18.05
N GLN A 319 0.93 -26.00 17.52
CA GLN A 319 1.68 -24.77 17.24
C GLN A 319 1.02 -23.92 16.15
N TYR A 320 0.42 -24.56 15.14
CA TYR A 320 -0.36 -23.86 14.12
C TYR A 320 -1.63 -23.26 14.73
N ARG A 321 -2.30 -23.99 15.63
CA ARG A 321 -3.44 -23.50 16.41
C ARG A 321 -3.07 -22.28 17.25
N GLU A 322 -1.95 -22.30 17.97
CA GLU A 322 -1.44 -21.16 18.74
C GLU A 322 -1.14 -19.94 17.86
N ALA A 323 -0.57 -20.15 16.67
CA ALA A 323 -0.34 -19.08 15.69
C ALA A 323 -1.66 -18.46 15.20
N LEU A 324 -2.68 -19.28 14.92
CA LEU A 324 -4.00 -18.78 14.52
C LEU A 324 -4.73 -18.07 15.67
N ILE A 325 -4.55 -18.52 16.91
CA ILE A 325 -5.03 -17.81 18.11
C ILE A 325 -4.39 -16.42 18.19
N ALA A 326 -3.09 -16.30 17.92
CA ALA A 326 -2.39 -15.01 17.90
C ALA A 326 -2.97 -14.06 16.82
N ASP A 327 -3.23 -14.57 15.62
CA ASP A 327 -3.86 -13.80 14.53
C ASP A 327 -5.29 -13.36 14.89
N LEU A 328 -6.11 -14.27 15.43
CA LEU A 328 -7.47 -13.96 15.87
C LEU A 328 -7.48 -12.96 17.02
N TYR A 329 -6.58 -13.12 18.00
CA TYR A 329 -6.44 -12.17 19.09
C TYR A 329 -6.10 -10.76 18.58
N LEU A 330 -5.15 -10.61 17.64
CA LEU A 330 -4.84 -9.32 17.03
C LEU A 330 -6.03 -8.74 16.27
N SER A 331 -6.79 -9.59 15.56
CA SER A 331 -8.00 -9.17 14.84
C SER A 331 -9.08 -8.66 15.80
N VAL A 332 -9.39 -9.44 16.85
CA VAL A 332 -10.37 -9.07 17.89
C VAL A 332 -9.93 -7.80 18.64
N LEU A 333 -8.67 -7.74 19.09
CA LEU A 333 -8.12 -6.56 19.77
C LEU A 333 -8.19 -5.33 18.86
N GLY A 334 -7.90 -5.48 17.57
CA GLY A 334 -8.01 -4.43 16.56
C GLY A 334 -9.45 -3.91 16.43
N VAL A 335 -10.45 -4.80 16.38
CA VAL A 335 -11.88 -4.43 16.37
C VAL A 335 -12.22 -3.63 17.63
N ARG A 336 -11.80 -4.12 18.80
CA ARG A 336 -12.09 -3.52 20.11
C ARG A 336 -11.47 -2.13 20.28
N LEU A 337 -10.16 -2.01 20.06
CA LEU A 337 -9.47 -0.72 20.22
C LEU A 337 -9.90 0.31 19.18
N ASN A 338 -10.20 -0.12 17.94
CA ASN A 338 -10.70 0.82 16.94
C ASN A 338 -12.15 1.25 17.20
N ALA A 339 -12.95 0.47 17.93
CA ALA A 339 -14.28 0.91 18.35
C ALA A 339 -14.23 2.14 19.27
N LEU A 340 -13.18 2.29 20.09
CA LEU A 340 -12.95 3.48 20.92
C LEU A 340 -12.74 4.78 20.11
N THR A 341 -12.36 4.65 18.84
CA THR A 341 -12.22 5.78 17.91
C THR A 341 -13.55 6.21 17.29
N ARG A 342 -14.61 5.39 17.44
CA ARG A 342 -15.91 5.56 16.77
C ARG A 342 -16.87 6.46 17.55
N GLN A 343 -16.33 7.56 18.06
CA GLN A 343 -17.09 8.62 18.71
C GLN A 343 -16.46 9.97 18.39
N TYR A 344 -17.27 11.02 18.44
CA TYR A 344 -16.76 12.37 18.30
C TYR A 344 -15.93 12.74 19.55
N ARG A 345 -14.82 13.46 19.35
CA ARG A 345 -13.87 13.82 20.41
C ARG A 345 -13.30 12.63 21.19
N SER A 346 -13.12 11.50 20.52
CA SER A 346 -12.37 10.37 21.10
C SER A 346 -11.00 10.84 21.59
N SER A 347 -10.60 10.38 22.79
CA SER A 347 -9.25 10.54 23.33
C SER A 347 -8.21 9.94 22.40
N ILE A 348 -8.57 8.88 21.65
CA ILE A 348 -7.74 8.24 20.64
C ILE A 348 -7.93 8.98 19.31
N PRO A 349 -6.93 9.76 18.86
CA PRO A 349 -7.10 10.71 17.75
C PRO A 349 -7.21 10.03 16.37
N SER A 350 -6.75 8.79 16.25
CA SER A 350 -6.62 8.09 14.97
C SER A 350 -6.75 6.57 15.12
N THR A 351 -6.83 5.87 13.99
CA THR A 351 -6.90 4.41 13.92
C THR A 351 -5.77 3.76 14.70
N VAL A 352 -6.12 2.81 15.55
CA VAL A 352 -5.18 2.01 16.34
C VAL A 352 -4.67 0.87 15.50
N GLN A 353 -3.35 0.71 15.45
CA GLN A 353 -2.68 -0.41 14.80
C GLN A 353 -2.18 -1.38 15.86
N VAL A 354 -2.52 -2.65 15.73
CA VAL A 354 -2.03 -3.71 16.60
C VAL A 354 -1.22 -4.69 15.79
N ARG A 355 -0.11 -5.14 16.35
CA ARG A 355 0.73 -6.16 15.73
C ARG A 355 1.50 -6.93 16.79
N ILE A 356 1.71 -8.21 16.55
CA ILE A 356 2.79 -8.98 17.15
C ILE A 356 3.86 -9.15 16.10
N LYS A 357 5.09 -8.79 16.42
CA LYS A 357 6.23 -9.01 15.53
C LYS A 357 7.43 -9.44 16.35
N ASN A 358 8.19 -10.38 15.81
CA ASN A 358 9.53 -10.64 16.31
C ASN A 358 10.48 -9.59 15.76
N GLU A 359 11.08 -8.83 16.66
CA GLU A 359 12.14 -7.90 16.31
C GLU A 359 13.33 -8.25 17.16
N LEU A 360 14.48 -8.49 16.52
CA LEU A 360 15.73 -8.75 17.21
C LEU A 360 15.59 -9.87 18.26
N ARG A 361 15.00 -10.99 17.82
CA ARG A 361 14.84 -12.22 18.62
C ARG A 361 13.94 -12.10 19.87
N VAL A 362 13.14 -11.05 20.00
CA VAL A 362 12.09 -10.94 21.03
C VAL A 362 10.75 -10.63 20.39
N ALA A 363 9.65 -11.01 21.03
CA ALA A 363 8.31 -10.72 20.55
C ALA A 363 7.80 -9.39 21.10
N PHE A 364 7.39 -8.49 20.20
CA PHE A 364 6.74 -7.23 20.51
C PHE A 364 5.26 -7.32 20.21
N HIS A 365 4.43 -7.30 21.25
CA HIS A 365 3.03 -6.94 21.12
C HIS A 365 2.91 -5.41 21.17
N ARG A 366 2.75 -4.77 20.01
CA ARG A 366 2.73 -3.31 19.87
C ARG A 366 1.34 -2.80 19.49
N ILE A 367 0.81 -1.89 20.30
CA ILE A 367 -0.37 -1.07 20.03
C ILE A 367 0.12 0.34 19.66
N SER A 368 -0.16 0.79 18.45
CA SER A 368 0.35 2.05 17.90
C SER A 368 -0.77 3.03 17.57
N VAL A 369 -0.62 4.27 18.01
CA VAL A 369 -1.56 5.37 17.79
C VAL A 369 -0.82 6.57 17.18
N PRO A 370 -1.04 6.89 15.89
CA PRO A 370 -0.56 8.14 15.31
C PRO A 370 -1.12 9.36 16.06
N LEU A 371 -0.25 10.31 16.40
CA LEU A 371 -0.60 11.45 17.25
C LEU A 371 -0.78 12.74 16.44
N PHE A 372 -1.69 13.59 16.91
CA PHE A 372 -1.88 14.95 16.39
C PHE A 372 -1.14 15.98 17.24
N LYS A 373 -1.03 17.22 16.77
CA LYS A 373 -0.50 18.32 17.59
C LYS A 373 -1.38 18.50 18.84
N ASP A 374 -0.80 18.87 19.98
CA ASP A 374 -1.51 19.11 21.24
C ASP A 374 -2.29 17.91 21.79
N THR A 375 -1.94 16.69 21.38
CA THR A 375 -2.52 15.47 21.92
C THR A 375 -2.09 15.27 23.37
N ASP A 376 -3.03 14.89 24.23
CA ASP A 376 -2.77 14.50 25.62
C ASP A 376 -2.36 13.02 25.68
N ILE A 377 -1.11 12.77 26.04
CA ILE A 377 -0.54 11.42 26.07
C ILE A 377 -1.07 10.62 27.26
N ARG A 378 -1.35 11.27 28.39
CA ARG A 378 -1.91 10.60 29.57
C ARG A 378 -3.34 10.13 29.32
N GLU A 379 -4.15 10.93 28.64
CA GLU A 379 -5.54 10.58 28.32
C GLU A 379 -5.63 9.34 27.41
N ILE A 380 -4.78 9.27 26.37
CA ILE A 380 -4.68 8.10 25.49
C ILE A 380 -4.20 6.89 26.29
N THR A 381 -3.14 7.06 27.08
CA THR A 381 -2.55 5.96 27.87
C THR A 381 -3.57 5.39 28.85
N ASN A 382 -4.31 6.25 29.56
CA ASN A 382 -5.40 5.86 30.45
C ASN A 382 -6.47 5.05 29.70
N THR A 383 -6.90 5.55 28.54
CA THR A 383 -7.91 4.87 27.71
C THR A 383 -7.44 3.47 27.28
N LEU A 384 -6.21 3.35 26.80
CA LEU A 384 -5.64 2.06 26.38
C LEU A 384 -5.45 1.10 27.56
N VAL A 385 -4.89 1.55 28.68
CA VAL A 385 -4.64 0.71 29.87
C VAL A 385 -5.95 0.22 30.48
N ARG A 386 -6.97 1.09 30.59
CA ARG A 386 -8.32 0.69 31.05
C ARG A 386 -8.93 -0.38 30.16
N GLU A 387 -8.78 -0.25 28.85
CA GLU A 387 -9.31 -1.24 27.92
C GLU A 387 -8.57 -2.58 28.03
N MET A 388 -7.23 -2.56 28.11
CA MET A 388 -6.45 -3.77 28.31
C MET A 388 -6.78 -4.46 29.65
N GLU A 389 -6.98 -3.71 30.73
CA GLU A 389 -7.41 -4.26 32.02
C GLU A 389 -8.84 -4.81 31.95
N ARG A 390 -9.75 -4.15 31.23
CA ARG A 390 -11.11 -4.67 30.98
C ARG A 390 -11.07 -6.00 30.22
N ILE A 391 -10.22 -6.11 29.20
CA ILE A 391 -10.00 -7.37 28.46
C ILE A 391 -9.44 -8.45 29.40
N LYS A 392 -8.51 -8.12 30.31
CA LYS A 392 -8.00 -9.07 31.31
C LYS A 392 -9.13 -9.68 32.15
N ARG A 393 -10.05 -8.82 32.64
CA ARG A 393 -11.11 -9.20 33.60
C ARG A 393 -12.32 -9.87 32.94
N PHE A 394 -12.79 -9.32 31.82
CA PHE A 394 -14.06 -9.72 31.19
C PHE A 394 -13.87 -10.46 29.87
N GLY A 395 -12.69 -10.37 29.26
CA GLY A 395 -12.42 -10.96 27.96
C GLY A 395 -13.19 -10.30 26.81
N PHE A 396 -13.23 -11.01 25.69
CA PHE A 396 -13.99 -10.64 24.50
C PHE A 396 -15.35 -11.37 24.45
N SER A 397 -16.29 -10.77 23.73
CA SER A 397 -17.58 -11.38 23.42
C SER A 397 -17.50 -12.36 22.24
N ASN A 398 -18.51 -13.22 22.09
CA ASN A 398 -18.63 -14.11 20.94
C ASN A 398 -18.82 -13.33 19.62
N ASP A 399 -19.55 -12.22 19.65
CA ASP A 399 -19.78 -11.39 18.46
C ASP A 399 -18.47 -10.75 17.97
N GLU A 400 -17.62 -10.28 18.88
CA GLU A 400 -16.28 -9.80 18.54
C GLU A 400 -15.42 -10.90 17.91
N LEU A 401 -15.50 -12.14 18.44
CA LEU A 401 -14.78 -13.27 17.87
C LEU A 401 -15.31 -13.64 16.47
N LEU A 402 -16.63 -13.65 16.25
CA LEU A 402 -17.21 -13.96 14.94
C LEU A 402 -16.79 -12.93 13.88
N ILE A 403 -16.79 -11.64 14.23
CA ILE A 403 -16.28 -10.57 13.35
C ILE A 403 -14.81 -10.83 13.02
N ALA A 404 -13.99 -11.18 14.01
CA ALA A 404 -12.57 -11.44 13.79
C ALA A 404 -12.31 -12.69 12.95
N LYS A 405 -13.07 -13.77 13.13
CA LYS A 405 -12.99 -15.00 12.31
C LYS A 405 -13.33 -14.69 10.86
N ASP A 406 -14.39 -13.92 10.60
CA ASP A 406 -14.75 -13.49 9.24
C ASP A 406 -13.64 -12.65 8.58
N VAL A 407 -13.03 -11.72 9.33
CA VAL A 407 -11.89 -10.92 8.86
C VAL A 407 -10.69 -11.80 8.51
N VAL A 408 -10.30 -12.71 9.42
CA VAL A 408 -9.15 -13.61 9.18
C VAL A 408 -9.42 -14.52 8.00
N GLN A 409 -10.62 -15.12 7.90
CA GLN A 409 -10.99 -15.99 6.79
C GLN A 409 -10.94 -15.25 5.45
N LYS A 410 -11.52 -14.05 5.37
CA LYS A 410 -11.51 -13.23 4.14
C LYS A 410 -10.10 -12.82 3.73
N GLU A 411 -9.25 -12.42 4.67
CA GLU A 411 -7.85 -12.08 4.37
C GLU A 411 -7.06 -13.30 3.89
N ARG A 412 -7.28 -14.49 4.48
CA ARG A 412 -6.64 -15.73 4.03
C ARG A 412 -7.09 -16.11 2.62
N LEU A 413 -8.40 -16.10 2.34
CA LEU A 413 -8.94 -16.34 0.99
C LEU A 413 -8.39 -15.34 -0.02
N LYS A 414 -8.31 -14.06 0.34
CA LYS A 414 -7.75 -13.02 -0.51
C LYS A 414 -6.27 -13.29 -0.80
N GLN A 415 -5.46 -13.59 0.21
CA GLN A 415 -4.04 -13.92 0.01
C GLN A 415 -3.88 -15.14 -0.92
N MET A 416 -4.70 -16.18 -0.75
CA MET A 416 -4.66 -17.36 -1.62
C MET A 416 -5.05 -17.02 -3.07
N VAL A 417 -6.11 -16.23 -3.27
CA VAL A 417 -6.57 -15.84 -4.61
C VAL A 417 -5.55 -14.94 -5.30
N TYR A 418 -5.00 -13.94 -4.61
CA TYR A 418 -4.15 -12.91 -5.23
C TYR A 418 -2.64 -13.20 -5.18
N ASP A 419 -2.17 -14.07 -4.28
CA ASP A 419 -0.75 -14.33 -4.02
C ASP A 419 -0.47 -15.79 -3.59
N GLY A 420 -1.33 -16.75 -3.96
CA GLY A 420 -1.19 -18.15 -3.55
C GLY A 420 0.18 -18.76 -3.89
N LEU A 421 0.77 -18.34 -5.01
CA LEU A 421 2.09 -18.80 -5.41
C LEU A 421 3.22 -18.15 -4.61
N GLY A 422 3.11 -16.87 -4.26
CA GLY A 422 4.03 -16.22 -3.32
C GLY A 422 4.00 -16.89 -1.94
N LEU A 423 2.82 -17.30 -1.46
CA LEU A 423 2.66 -18.06 -0.22
C LEU A 423 3.41 -19.39 -0.25
N LEU A 424 3.32 -20.16 -1.34
CA LEU A 424 4.06 -21.42 -1.49
C LEU A 424 5.57 -21.19 -1.51
N VAL A 425 6.05 -20.18 -2.25
CA VAL A 425 7.49 -19.86 -2.28
C VAL A 425 7.99 -19.50 -0.88
N ASP A 426 7.24 -18.69 -0.13
CA ASP A 426 7.61 -18.33 1.24
C ASP A 426 7.50 -19.52 2.21
N SER A 427 6.53 -20.42 2.02
CA SER A 427 6.45 -21.67 2.80
C SER A 427 7.67 -22.58 2.58
N TYR A 428 8.16 -22.72 1.34
CA TYR A 428 9.35 -23.54 1.05
C TYR A 428 10.63 -22.88 1.53
N LYS A 429 10.69 -21.55 1.46
CA LYS A 429 11.74 -20.77 2.09
C LYS A 429 11.74 -21.00 3.59
N ASP A 430 10.59 -20.97 4.27
CA ASP A 430 10.51 -21.18 5.72
C ASP A 430 10.81 -22.63 6.12
N HIS A 431 10.44 -23.62 5.30
CA HIS A 431 10.92 -24.99 5.48
C HIS A 431 12.45 -25.06 5.40
N PHE A 432 13.04 -24.41 4.40
CA PHE A 432 14.50 -24.35 4.28
C PHE A 432 15.16 -23.57 5.42
N MET A 433 14.61 -22.44 5.87
CA MET A 433 15.25 -21.57 6.86
C MET A 433 15.02 -22.08 8.30
N LYS A 434 13.81 -22.55 8.60
CA LYS A 434 13.32 -22.79 9.97
C LYS A 434 12.88 -24.23 10.23
N GLY A 435 12.75 -25.07 9.19
CA GLY A 435 12.29 -26.45 9.32
C GLY A 435 10.79 -26.58 9.61
N VAL A 436 10.01 -25.54 9.29
CA VAL A 436 8.54 -25.57 9.33
C VAL A 436 8.03 -26.42 8.15
N PRO A 437 7.20 -27.46 8.36
CA PRO A 437 6.63 -28.23 7.25
C PRO A 437 5.90 -27.33 6.26
N ALA A 438 6.16 -27.56 4.97
CA ALA A 438 5.56 -26.78 3.91
C ALA A 438 4.29 -27.44 3.40
N MET A 439 3.14 -27.07 3.95
CA MET A 439 1.81 -27.57 3.55
C MET A 439 1.38 -27.05 2.16
N SER A 440 0.53 -27.81 1.47
CA SER A 440 -0.16 -27.32 0.27
C SER A 440 -1.14 -26.18 0.60
N LEU A 441 -1.61 -25.44 -0.40
CA LEU A 441 -2.63 -24.40 -0.19
C LEU A 441 -3.98 -24.98 0.26
N ASP A 442 -4.32 -26.17 -0.24
CA ASP A 442 -5.55 -26.87 0.13
C ASP A 442 -5.50 -27.31 1.59
N ASP A 443 -4.38 -27.93 2.01
CA ASP A 443 -4.16 -28.30 3.42
C ASP A 443 -4.23 -27.06 4.31
N GLN A 444 -3.55 -25.96 3.95
CA GLN A 444 -3.63 -24.71 4.70
C GLN A 444 -5.07 -24.19 4.84
N THR A 445 -5.86 -24.27 3.77
CA THR A 445 -7.25 -23.82 3.75
C THR A 445 -8.12 -24.68 4.67
N GLU A 446 -8.01 -25.99 4.55
CA GLU A 446 -8.77 -26.94 5.37
C GLU A 446 -8.40 -26.79 6.85
N PHE A 447 -7.11 -26.70 7.17
CA PHE A 447 -6.64 -26.51 8.54
C PHE A 447 -7.16 -25.21 9.15
N VAL A 448 -7.06 -24.08 8.41
CA VAL A 448 -7.59 -22.79 8.89
C VAL A 448 -9.10 -22.88 9.09
N ALA A 449 -9.86 -23.44 8.15
CA ALA A 449 -11.31 -23.56 8.27
C ALA A 449 -11.72 -24.41 9.49
N LYS A 450 -11.04 -25.55 9.70
CA LYS A 450 -11.26 -26.41 10.87
C LYS A 450 -10.93 -25.68 12.17
N LEU A 451 -9.74 -25.09 12.28
CA LEU A 451 -9.31 -24.38 13.48
C LEU A 451 -10.17 -23.14 13.78
N LEU A 452 -10.62 -22.41 12.77
CA LEU A 452 -11.56 -21.31 12.96
C LEU A 452 -12.91 -21.80 13.53
N THR A 453 -13.29 -23.05 13.28
CA THR A 453 -14.47 -23.66 13.91
C THR A 453 -14.18 -24.03 15.36
N ASP A 454 -13.02 -24.63 15.62
CA ASP A 454 -12.63 -25.18 16.94
C ASP A 454 -12.19 -24.12 17.97
N ILE A 455 -11.67 -22.96 17.54
CA ILE A 455 -11.19 -21.92 18.46
C ILE A 455 -12.36 -21.16 19.08
N GLU A 456 -12.40 -21.06 20.40
CA GLU A 456 -13.47 -20.41 21.16
C GLU A 456 -12.98 -19.16 21.91
N VAL A 457 -13.92 -18.38 22.46
CA VAL A 457 -13.64 -17.18 23.26
C VAL A 457 -12.64 -17.44 24.41
N PRO A 458 -12.70 -18.55 25.17
CA PRO A 458 -11.73 -18.84 26.23
C PRO A 458 -10.28 -18.92 25.76
N ASP A 459 -10.02 -19.45 24.55
CA ASP A 459 -8.67 -19.54 23.97
C ASP A 459 -8.06 -18.15 23.76
N ILE A 460 -8.84 -17.26 23.13
CA ILE A 460 -8.41 -15.88 22.86
C ILE A 460 -8.21 -15.11 24.17
N ASN A 461 -9.10 -15.30 25.14
CA ASN A 461 -9.00 -14.64 26.44
C ASN A 461 -7.79 -15.14 27.24
N ALA A 462 -7.44 -16.43 27.15
CA ALA A 462 -6.23 -16.96 27.76
C ALA A 462 -4.98 -16.36 27.13
N TYR A 463 -4.95 -16.25 25.80
CA TYR A 463 -3.84 -15.63 25.08
C TYR A 463 -3.70 -14.14 25.44
N ALA A 464 -4.80 -13.39 25.49
CA ALA A 464 -4.82 -11.98 25.89
C ALA A 464 -4.30 -11.77 27.32
N ARG A 465 -4.76 -12.58 28.28
CA ARG A 465 -4.29 -12.53 29.67
C ARG A 465 -2.79 -12.80 29.77
N SER A 466 -2.30 -13.81 29.05
CA SER A 466 -0.88 -14.12 29.09
C SER A 466 -0.03 -12.90 28.71
N TRP A 467 -0.42 -12.14 27.68
CA TRP A 467 0.31 -10.93 27.28
C TRP A 467 0.23 -9.87 28.36
N TRP A 468 -0.96 -9.62 28.91
CA TRP A 468 -1.12 -8.58 29.92
C TRP A 468 -0.37 -8.87 31.24
N ASP A 469 -0.14 -10.13 31.58
CA ASP A 469 0.62 -10.52 32.78
C ASP A 469 2.14 -10.34 32.65
N GLU A 470 2.65 -10.02 31.46
CA GLU A 470 4.08 -9.75 31.25
C GLU A 470 4.57 -8.51 32.00
N PRO A 471 5.74 -8.55 32.66
CA PRO A 471 6.26 -7.44 33.47
C PRO A 471 6.92 -6.33 32.64
N ASN A 472 7.11 -6.53 31.33
CA ASN A 472 7.80 -5.59 30.43
C ASN A 472 6.80 -4.77 29.59
N LYS A 473 6.07 -3.84 30.22
CA LYS A 473 5.19 -2.89 29.51
C LYS A 473 5.92 -1.57 29.26
N VAL A 474 6.08 -1.20 28.00
CA VAL A 474 6.84 -0.01 27.59
C VAL A 474 5.99 0.94 26.77
N LEU A 475 5.80 2.16 27.27
CA LEU A 475 5.16 3.24 26.53
C LEU A 475 6.22 4.05 25.77
N SER A 476 6.36 3.81 24.47
CA SER A 476 7.24 4.62 23.60
C SER A 476 6.46 5.80 23.03
N VAL A 477 6.98 7.03 23.16
CA VAL A 477 6.41 8.24 22.56
C VAL A 477 7.45 8.86 21.65
N THR A 478 7.19 8.80 20.35
CA THR A 478 7.98 9.48 19.32
C THR A 478 7.35 10.84 19.04
N THR A 479 8.13 11.91 19.14
CA THR A 479 7.67 13.28 18.93
C THR A 479 8.61 14.07 18.02
N SER A 480 8.03 14.86 17.13
CA SER A 480 8.78 15.83 16.32
C SER A 480 9.20 17.06 17.13
N ASP A 481 10.23 17.76 16.65
CA ASP A 481 10.72 19.03 17.22
C ASP A 481 9.66 20.14 17.25
N LYS A 482 8.65 20.04 16.38
CA LYS A 482 7.59 21.03 16.20
C LYS A 482 6.28 20.67 16.92
N ALA A 483 6.18 19.45 17.47
CA ALA A 483 4.97 19.00 18.14
C ALA A 483 4.95 19.44 19.60
N SER A 484 3.83 20.03 20.01
CA SER A 484 3.51 20.38 21.39
C SER A 484 2.65 19.27 22.04
N LEU A 485 3.19 18.06 22.21
CA LEU A 485 2.48 16.99 22.94
C LEU A 485 2.32 17.38 24.42
N LYS A 486 1.22 16.96 25.05
CA LYS A 486 0.87 17.35 26.43
C LYS A 486 0.88 16.15 27.36
N ASN A 487 1.17 16.41 28.65
CA ASN A 487 0.99 15.48 29.75
C ASN A 487 1.62 14.09 29.51
N ILE A 488 2.84 14.06 28.96
CA ILE A 488 3.61 12.82 28.84
C ILE A 488 3.90 12.31 30.26
N PRO A 489 3.47 11.10 30.64
CA PRO A 489 3.72 10.59 31.98
C PRO A 489 5.22 10.34 32.21
N THR A 490 5.61 10.25 33.48
CA THR A 490 6.89 9.68 33.94
C THR A 490 6.75 8.18 34.22
N ASP A 491 7.87 7.47 34.37
CA ASP A 491 7.85 6.03 34.73
C ASP A 491 7.06 5.77 36.02
N LEU A 492 7.19 6.64 37.02
CA LEU A 492 6.42 6.56 38.27
C LEU A 492 4.92 6.70 38.00
N GLU A 493 4.51 7.77 37.31
CA GLU A 493 3.10 8.03 37.01
C GLU A 493 2.47 6.95 36.13
N PHE A 494 3.25 6.32 35.25
CA PHE A 494 2.77 5.21 34.43
C PHE A 494 2.55 3.94 35.26
N ASN A 495 3.43 3.65 36.22
CA ASN A 495 3.22 2.54 37.17
C ASN A 495 2.02 2.81 38.09
N GLU A 496 1.90 4.03 38.64
CA GLU A 496 0.74 4.45 39.43
C GLU A 496 -0.57 4.35 38.64
N LEU A 497 -0.56 4.72 37.35
CA LEU A 497 -1.70 4.57 36.46
C LEU A 497 -2.11 3.10 36.28
N LEU A 498 -1.14 2.21 36.05
CA LEU A 498 -1.38 0.77 35.93
C LEU A 498 -2.00 0.21 37.22
N GLU A 499 -1.47 0.58 38.39
CA GLU A 499 -1.98 0.13 39.68
C GLU A 499 -3.37 0.71 40.00
N SER A 500 -3.58 2.00 39.73
CA SER A 500 -4.87 2.67 39.94
C SER A 500 -5.97 2.03 39.11
N ILE A 501 -5.73 1.80 37.81
CA ILE A 501 -6.70 1.14 36.92
C ILE A 501 -6.93 -0.31 37.32
N HIS A 502 -5.88 -1.02 37.79
CA HIS A 502 -6.03 -2.37 38.31
C HIS A 502 -6.96 -2.44 39.53
N ASN A 503 -7.10 -1.36 40.29
CA ASN A 503 -8.01 -1.27 41.44
C ASN A 503 -9.35 -0.56 41.12
N GLU A 504 -9.51 0.00 39.90
CA GLU A 504 -10.74 0.66 39.46
C GLU A 504 -11.88 -0.36 39.29
N ASP A 505 -13.12 0.04 39.62
CA ASP A 505 -14.32 -0.75 39.33
C ASP A 505 -14.72 -0.57 37.85
N LEU A 506 -14.45 -1.59 37.03
CA LEU A 506 -14.70 -1.57 35.59
C LEU A 506 -15.89 -2.48 35.28
N GLY A 507 -16.86 -1.97 34.50
CA GLY A 507 -17.93 -2.79 33.93
C GLY A 507 -17.48 -3.61 32.70
N PRO A 508 -18.32 -4.55 32.22
CA PRO A 508 -18.07 -5.28 30.97
C PRO A 508 -18.06 -4.35 29.75
N TRP A 509 -17.63 -4.86 28.60
CA TRP A 509 -17.70 -4.11 27.35
C TRP A 509 -19.14 -3.80 26.95
N ASP A 510 -19.33 -2.63 26.35
CA ASP A 510 -20.50 -2.36 25.53
C ASP A 510 -20.04 -1.75 24.19
N MET A 511 -20.55 -2.26 23.08
CA MET A 511 -20.10 -1.85 21.76
C MET A 511 -20.66 -0.45 21.44
N PRO A 512 -19.83 0.54 21.13
CA PRO A 512 -20.28 1.94 21.08
C PRO A 512 -21.10 2.30 19.84
N VAL A 513 -21.24 1.41 18.85
CA VAL A 513 -21.94 1.70 17.59
C VAL A 513 -22.83 0.53 17.20
N SER A 514 -24.13 0.78 17.06
CA SER A 514 -25.11 -0.14 16.49
C SER A 514 -25.33 0.12 15.00
N VAL A 515 -25.69 -0.94 14.26
CA VAL A 515 -26.10 -0.84 12.85
C VAL A 515 -27.58 -0.46 12.79
N PRO A 516 -27.97 0.61 12.09
CA PRO A 516 -29.37 0.93 11.85
C PRO A 516 -30.08 -0.17 11.04
N GLU A 517 -31.26 -0.62 11.47
CA GLU A 517 -32.05 -1.58 10.67
C GLU A 517 -32.63 -0.93 9.41
N LYS A 518 -33.03 0.35 9.49
CA LYS A 518 -33.59 1.12 8.37
C LYS A 518 -33.09 2.56 8.43
N LEU A 519 -32.66 3.11 7.30
CA LEU A 519 -32.16 4.49 7.23
C LEU A 519 -33.27 5.53 7.40
N LEU A 520 -34.47 5.26 6.89
CA LEU A 520 -35.58 6.22 6.82
C LEU A 520 -36.63 6.11 7.94
N GLN A 521 -36.32 5.50 9.09
CA GLN A 521 -37.30 5.21 10.15
C GLN A 521 -38.21 6.40 10.52
N ASN A 522 -37.66 7.62 10.63
CA ASN A 522 -38.41 8.83 10.97
C ASN A 522 -38.48 9.86 9.82
N SER A 523 -38.07 9.47 8.61
CA SER A 523 -38.08 10.35 7.44
C SER A 523 -39.32 10.12 6.59
N LYS A 524 -40.21 11.12 6.56
CA LYS A 524 -41.38 11.11 5.68
C LYS A 524 -40.91 11.25 4.23
N ILE A 525 -41.00 10.17 3.46
CA ILE A 525 -41.12 10.27 2.00
C ILE A 525 -42.62 10.36 1.72
N PRO A 526 -43.07 11.27 0.84
CA PRO A 526 -44.44 11.23 0.34
C PRO A 526 -44.76 9.83 -0.19
N GLU A 527 -45.81 9.19 0.33
CA GLU A 527 -46.24 7.85 -0.15
C GLU A 527 -46.67 7.87 -1.62
N GLN A 528 -47.02 9.05 -2.14
CA GLN A 528 -47.40 9.24 -3.52
C GLN A 528 -46.18 9.08 -4.45
N LEU A 529 -46.32 8.20 -5.44
CA LEU A 529 -45.35 8.06 -6.52
C LEU A 529 -45.42 9.27 -7.45
N THR A 530 -44.29 9.94 -7.67
CA THR A 530 -44.16 10.94 -8.73
C THR A 530 -43.60 10.28 -9.98
N ALA A 531 -44.45 10.06 -10.98
CA ALA A 531 -44.07 9.43 -12.23
C ALA A 531 -43.13 10.32 -13.06
N ALA A 532 -42.29 9.69 -13.88
CA ALA A 532 -41.53 10.42 -14.89
C ALA A 532 -42.48 11.09 -15.89
N THR A 533 -42.19 12.34 -16.24
CA THR A 533 -42.96 13.13 -17.22
C THR A 533 -42.58 12.82 -18.65
N ALA A 534 -41.37 12.27 -18.89
CA ALA A 534 -40.92 11.81 -20.19
C ALA A 534 -39.91 10.66 -20.06
N GLU A 535 -39.86 9.81 -21.09
CA GLU A 535 -38.85 8.77 -21.28
C GLU A 535 -38.31 8.84 -22.72
N GLU A 536 -36.99 8.88 -22.88
CA GLU A 536 -36.32 8.92 -24.19
C GLU A 536 -35.16 7.92 -24.24
N GLN A 537 -34.97 7.25 -25.37
CA GLN A 537 -33.81 6.39 -25.58
C GLN A 537 -32.58 7.25 -25.88
N ILE A 538 -31.42 6.91 -25.29
CA ILE A 538 -30.17 7.62 -25.61
C ILE A 538 -29.68 7.17 -27.00
N PRO A 539 -29.46 8.10 -27.95
CA PRO A 539 -29.00 7.76 -29.29
C PRO A 539 -27.67 7.00 -29.26
N ASN A 540 -27.53 6.00 -30.14
CA ASN A 540 -26.32 5.17 -30.30
C ASN A 540 -25.88 4.33 -29.09
N GLU A 541 -26.58 4.41 -27.95
CA GLU A 541 -26.20 3.73 -26.69
C GLU A 541 -27.09 2.53 -26.34
N GLY A 542 -27.60 1.83 -27.36
CA GLY A 542 -28.34 0.57 -27.22
C GLY A 542 -29.53 0.67 -26.24
N ASN A 543 -29.48 -0.11 -25.17
CA ASN A 543 -30.52 -0.19 -24.12
C ASN A 543 -30.38 0.90 -23.03
N ALA A 544 -29.85 2.07 -23.36
CA ALA A 544 -29.81 3.24 -22.47
C ALA A 544 -31.09 4.09 -22.59
N TYR A 545 -31.67 4.49 -21.46
CA TYR A 545 -32.90 5.31 -21.41
C TYR A 545 -32.76 6.46 -20.44
N ARG A 546 -33.34 7.62 -20.73
CA ARG A 546 -33.43 8.77 -19.83
C ARG A 546 -34.87 8.96 -19.38
N LEU A 547 -35.07 9.03 -18.07
CA LEU A 547 -36.30 9.42 -17.41
C LEU A 547 -36.19 10.88 -16.96
N LYS A 548 -37.19 11.71 -17.25
CA LYS A 548 -37.28 13.09 -16.75
C LYS A 548 -38.42 13.18 -15.73
N PHE A 549 -38.19 13.79 -14.58
CA PHE A 549 -39.20 13.98 -13.54
C PHE A 549 -39.71 15.43 -13.52
N SER A 550 -40.91 15.65 -12.97
CA SER A 550 -41.53 16.97 -12.90
C SER A 550 -40.78 17.97 -12.00
N ASN A 551 -39.87 17.49 -11.15
CA ASN A 551 -39.02 18.31 -10.28
C ASN A 551 -37.68 18.71 -10.91
N GLY A 552 -37.45 18.41 -12.20
CA GLY A 552 -36.24 18.79 -12.95
C GLY A 552 -35.14 17.71 -12.96
N ILE A 553 -35.28 16.64 -12.19
CA ILE A 553 -34.29 15.56 -12.14
C ILE A 553 -34.35 14.70 -13.41
N SER A 554 -33.18 14.39 -13.95
CA SER A 554 -33.00 13.41 -15.03
C SER A 554 -32.29 12.17 -14.52
N VAL A 555 -32.74 10.98 -14.93
CA VAL A 555 -32.11 9.71 -14.58
C VAL A 555 -31.84 8.91 -15.85
N ILE A 556 -30.58 8.56 -16.10
CA ILE A 556 -30.15 7.71 -17.21
C ILE A 556 -29.95 6.29 -16.67
N LEU A 557 -30.62 5.33 -17.30
CA LEU A 557 -30.57 3.91 -16.95
C LEU A 557 -29.86 3.13 -18.06
N LYS A 558 -28.85 2.33 -17.70
CA LYS A 558 -28.21 1.35 -18.59
C LYS A 558 -28.13 -0.02 -17.92
N PRO A 559 -29.10 -0.91 -18.14
CA PRO A 559 -29.04 -2.26 -17.59
C PRO A 559 -27.95 -3.08 -18.28
N LEU A 560 -27.19 -3.81 -17.47
CA LEU A 560 -26.08 -4.69 -17.83
C LEU A 560 -26.33 -6.08 -17.19
N PRO A 561 -27.15 -6.93 -17.83
CA PRO A 561 -27.51 -8.23 -17.26
C PRO A 561 -26.28 -9.10 -16.96
N ASN A 562 -26.28 -9.79 -15.83
CA ASN A 562 -25.19 -10.66 -15.37
C ASN A 562 -23.86 -9.94 -15.09
N SER A 563 -23.87 -8.62 -14.84
CA SER A 563 -22.66 -7.92 -14.42
C SER A 563 -22.21 -8.42 -13.04
N LYS A 564 -21.00 -9.00 -12.97
CA LYS A 564 -20.38 -9.46 -11.71
C LYS A 564 -20.01 -8.32 -10.75
N ASN A 565 -20.15 -7.07 -11.18
CA ASN A 565 -19.72 -5.88 -10.45
C ASN A 565 -20.89 -5.09 -9.82
N GLY A 566 -22.10 -5.67 -9.78
CA GLY A 566 -23.27 -5.06 -9.14
C GLY A 566 -23.85 -3.88 -9.91
N VAL A 567 -24.23 -2.83 -9.17
CA VAL A 567 -24.88 -1.62 -9.68
C VAL A 567 -24.09 -0.39 -9.26
N ALA A 568 -23.87 0.54 -10.19
CA ALA A 568 -23.21 1.82 -9.97
C ALA A 568 -24.21 2.97 -10.19
N LEU A 569 -24.11 4.00 -9.35
CA LEU A 569 -24.88 5.23 -9.43
C LEU A 569 -23.93 6.43 -9.39
N LYS A 570 -24.07 7.34 -10.35
CA LYS A 570 -23.41 8.64 -10.35
C LYS A 570 -24.44 9.76 -10.40
N GLY A 571 -24.40 10.67 -9.44
CA GLY A 571 -25.14 11.92 -9.47
C GLY A 571 -24.24 13.08 -9.86
N TYR A 572 -24.75 14.02 -10.64
CA TYR A 572 -24.03 15.19 -11.14
C TYR A 572 -24.89 16.45 -11.10
N SER A 573 -24.23 17.55 -10.74
CA SER A 573 -24.72 18.92 -10.86
C SER A 573 -23.62 19.78 -11.49
N ALA A 574 -24.00 20.68 -12.41
CA ALA A 574 -23.11 21.66 -13.03
C ALA A 574 -22.72 22.82 -12.10
N HIS A 575 -23.05 22.72 -10.81
CA HIS A 575 -22.70 23.69 -9.78
C HIS A 575 -21.63 23.12 -8.84
N GLY A 576 -20.50 23.83 -8.72
CA GLY A 576 -19.38 23.51 -7.83
C GLY A 576 -18.95 24.72 -7.01
N ALA A 577 -17.76 24.69 -6.41
CA ALA A 577 -17.26 25.80 -5.59
C ALA A 577 -17.21 27.15 -6.35
N SER A 578 -16.91 27.14 -7.65
CA SER A 578 -16.85 28.32 -8.52
C SER A 578 -18.19 29.00 -8.76
N SER A 579 -19.30 28.38 -8.32
CA SER A 579 -20.63 28.99 -8.30
C SER A 579 -20.74 30.14 -7.29
N PHE A 580 -19.79 30.28 -6.36
CA PHE A 580 -19.76 31.35 -5.36
C PHE A 580 -18.67 32.37 -5.65
N ASN A 581 -19.06 33.60 -6.02
CA ASN A 581 -18.13 34.71 -6.23
C ASN A 581 -17.49 35.25 -4.93
N ASN A 582 -18.13 35.03 -3.78
CA ASN A 582 -17.57 35.41 -2.49
C ASN A 582 -16.48 34.41 -2.08
N PRO A 583 -15.23 34.85 -1.83
CA PRO A 583 -14.15 33.99 -1.38
C PRO A 583 -14.49 33.10 -0.17
N SER A 584 -15.30 33.61 0.78
CA SER A 584 -15.66 32.82 1.96
C SER A 584 -16.61 31.66 1.61
N ASP A 585 -17.60 31.90 0.74
CA ASP A 585 -18.54 30.85 0.32
C ASP A 585 -17.89 29.85 -0.63
N TYR A 586 -16.99 30.32 -1.50
CA TYR A 586 -16.12 29.44 -2.30
C TYR A 586 -15.33 28.48 -1.40
N ALA A 587 -14.65 28.99 -0.38
CA ALA A 587 -13.88 28.17 0.55
C ALA A 587 -14.74 27.24 1.41
N ARG A 588 -15.95 27.66 1.79
CA ARG A 588 -16.92 26.76 2.45
C ARG A 588 -17.31 25.62 1.52
N ALA A 589 -17.61 25.91 0.26
CA ALA A 589 -18.02 24.93 -0.73
C ALA A 589 -16.97 23.83 -0.92
N THR A 590 -15.68 24.19 -0.93
CA THR A 590 -14.59 23.21 -1.11
C THR A 590 -14.55 22.13 -0.02
N GLU A 591 -15.06 22.40 1.18
CA GLU A 591 -15.05 21.46 2.31
C GLU A 591 -16.43 20.97 2.74
N ALA A 592 -17.50 21.57 2.22
CA ALA A 592 -18.86 21.35 2.70
C ALA A 592 -19.28 19.87 2.61
N ALA A 593 -19.04 19.21 1.47
CA ALA A 593 -19.35 17.78 1.30
C ALA A 593 -18.57 16.89 2.29
N ASN A 594 -17.33 17.24 2.62
CA ASN A 594 -16.51 16.48 3.59
C ASN A 594 -17.07 16.62 5.01
N ILE A 595 -17.46 17.84 5.39
CA ILE A 595 -17.99 18.16 6.72
C ILE A 595 -19.37 17.53 6.93
N ILE A 596 -20.25 17.61 5.93
CA ILE A 596 -21.58 17.02 5.99
C ILE A 596 -21.51 15.49 6.06
N GLN A 597 -20.71 14.84 5.21
CA GLN A 597 -20.50 13.39 5.31
C GLN A 597 -19.91 12.97 6.67
N TYR A 598 -19.07 13.80 7.28
CA TYR A 598 -18.54 13.55 8.63
C TYR A 598 -19.56 13.77 9.76
N SER A 599 -20.61 14.52 9.50
CA SER A 599 -21.72 14.70 10.44
C SER A 599 -22.68 13.52 10.38
N GLY A 600 -22.98 13.03 9.18
CA GLY A 600 -23.95 11.96 8.94
C GLY A 600 -25.19 12.48 8.21
N ALA A 601 -26.31 11.76 8.29
CA ALA A 601 -27.54 12.09 7.59
C ALA A 601 -28.77 11.56 8.35
N GLY A 602 -29.86 12.34 8.33
CA GLY A 602 -31.05 12.07 9.12
C GLY A 602 -30.72 11.93 10.61
N ASP A 603 -31.23 10.87 11.23
CA ASP A 603 -31.06 10.58 12.66
C ASP A 603 -29.73 9.90 12.98
N TRP A 604 -28.95 9.56 11.96
CA TRP A 604 -27.76 8.71 12.08
C TRP A 604 -26.49 9.54 11.99
N ASP A 605 -25.58 9.33 12.93
CA ASP A 605 -24.25 9.90 12.83
C ASP A 605 -23.41 9.16 11.77
N LYS A 606 -22.22 9.67 11.46
CA LYS A 606 -21.35 9.02 10.47
C LYS A 606 -20.94 7.59 10.85
N PHE A 607 -20.88 7.26 12.14
CA PHE A 607 -20.39 5.95 12.60
C PHE A 607 -21.45 4.89 12.35
N GLN A 608 -22.70 5.22 12.65
CA GLN A 608 -23.87 4.40 12.33
C GLN A 608 -24.07 4.26 10.82
N ILE A 609 -23.91 5.35 10.05
CA ILE A 609 -23.97 5.29 8.58
C ILE A 609 -22.85 4.41 8.02
N ASN A 610 -21.61 4.54 8.50
CA ASN A 610 -20.51 3.68 8.05
C ASN A 610 -20.73 2.21 8.41
N ALA A 611 -21.33 1.92 9.58
CA ALA A 611 -21.70 0.57 9.97
C ALA A 611 -22.78 0.00 9.02
N TYR A 612 -23.79 0.80 8.68
CA TYR A 612 -24.81 0.47 7.68
C TYR A 612 -24.20 0.18 6.30
N LEU A 613 -23.35 1.08 5.80
CA LEU A 613 -22.66 0.92 4.51
C LEU A 613 -21.89 -0.40 4.43
N LYS A 614 -21.22 -0.80 5.52
CA LYS A 614 -20.47 -2.05 5.59
C LYS A 614 -21.37 -3.28 5.58
N GLU A 615 -22.43 -3.27 6.38
CA GLU A 615 -23.40 -4.39 6.48
C GLU A 615 -24.06 -4.67 5.13
N TYR A 616 -24.56 -3.62 4.49
CA TYR A 616 -25.28 -3.70 3.21
C TYR A 616 -24.36 -3.62 1.99
N LYS A 617 -23.03 -3.61 2.18
CA LYS A 617 -21.99 -3.55 1.12
C LYS A 617 -22.21 -2.39 0.12
N ILE A 618 -22.62 -1.24 0.63
CA ILE A 618 -22.86 -0.04 -0.16
C ILE A 618 -21.58 0.81 -0.19
N GLY A 619 -21.16 1.19 -1.39
CA GLY A 619 -20.18 2.25 -1.59
C GLY A 619 -20.91 3.59 -1.69
N PHE A 620 -20.38 4.62 -1.05
CA PHE A 620 -20.95 5.97 -1.11
C PHE A 620 -19.87 7.04 -0.93
N SER A 621 -19.92 8.10 -1.73
CA SER A 621 -19.12 9.31 -1.52
C SER A 621 -19.75 10.51 -2.23
N MET A 622 -19.55 11.69 -1.67
CA MET A 622 -19.90 12.96 -2.32
C MET A 622 -18.66 13.85 -2.44
N ARG A 623 -18.59 14.64 -3.51
CA ARG A 623 -17.51 15.62 -3.71
C ARG A 623 -18.06 16.89 -4.34
N ILE A 624 -17.51 18.02 -3.91
CA ILE A 624 -17.68 19.31 -4.58
C ILE A 624 -16.34 19.59 -5.26
N MET A 625 -16.36 19.65 -6.58
CA MET A 625 -15.24 20.09 -7.41
C MET A 625 -15.38 21.59 -7.70
N ASN A 626 -14.42 22.17 -8.43
CA ASN A 626 -14.50 23.59 -8.77
C ASN A 626 -15.78 23.92 -9.55
N GLU A 627 -16.07 23.17 -10.61
CA GLU A 627 -17.17 23.48 -11.54
C GLU A 627 -18.38 22.55 -11.42
N SER A 628 -18.34 21.56 -10.53
CA SER A 628 -19.44 20.60 -10.40
C SER A 628 -19.49 19.93 -9.05
N SER A 629 -20.63 19.33 -8.74
CA SER A 629 -20.85 18.52 -7.55
C SER A 629 -21.25 17.11 -7.96
N THR A 630 -20.68 16.10 -7.29
CA THR A 630 -20.86 14.69 -7.67
C THR A 630 -21.23 13.82 -6.48
N ILE A 631 -22.05 12.79 -6.76
CA ILE A 631 -22.38 11.70 -5.85
C ILE A 631 -21.95 10.41 -6.54
N ASN A 632 -21.21 9.56 -5.86
CA ASN A 632 -20.88 8.23 -6.36
C ASN A 632 -21.40 7.22 -5.35
N ALA A 633 -22.22 6.27 -5.81
CA ALA A 633 -22.69 5.18 -4.99
C ALA A 633 -22.65 3.85 -5.77
N SER A 634 -22.59 2.75 -5.04
CA SER A 634 -22.59 1.40 -5.62
C SER A 634 -23.18 0.39 -4.66
N SER A 635 -23.81 -0.65 -5.18
CA SER A 635 -24.43 -1.71 -4.37
C SER A 635 -24.53 -3.03 -5.13
N SER A 636 -24.88 -4.11 -4.45
CA SER A 636 -25.38 -5.31 -5.12
C SER A 636 -26.84 -5.11 -5.57
N PRO A 637 -27.35 -5.89 -6.55
CA PRO A 637 -28.69 -5.70 -7.10
C PRO A 637 -29.82 -5.74 -6.06
N ASP A 638 -29.66 -6.53 -5.00
CA ASP A 638 -30.60 -6.65 -3.88
C ASP A 638 -30.57 -5.44 -2.92
N GLN A 639 -29.57 -4.57 -3.02
CA GLN A 639 -29.36 -3.42 -2.14
C GLN A 639 -29.54 -2.06 -2.82
N ILE A 640 -30.11 -2.03 -4.03
CA ILE A 640 -30.38 -0.79 -4.78
C ILE A 640 -31.24 0.18 -3.98
N GLU A 641 -32.30 -0.31 -3.31
CA GLU A 641 -33.19 0.56 -2.53
C GLU A 641 -32.45 1.21 -1.36
N ALA A 642 -31.66 0.45 -0.59
CA ALA A 642 -30.86 0.98 0.50
C ALA A 642 -29.85 2.06 0.02
N MET A 643 -29.25 1.85 -1.15
CA MET A 643 -28.40 2.85 -1.81
C MET A 643 -29.18 4.13 -2.16
N LEU A 644 -30.37 4.03 -2.73
CA LEU A 644 -31.22 5.18 -3.07
C LEU A 644 -31.69 5.94 -1.81
N GLN A 645 -32.05 5.23 -0.74
CA GLN A 645 -32.42 5.82 0.55
C GLN A 645 -31.30 6.70 1.11
N LEU A 646 -30.05 6.24 1.00
CA LEU A 646 -28.89 6.99 1.47
C LEU A 646 -28.66 8.27 0.65
N VAL A 647 -28.73 8.18 -0.69
CA VAL A 647 -28.63 9.36 -1.57
C VAL A 647 -29.74 10.36 -1.22
N TYR A 648 -30.97 9.89 -1.07
CA TYR A 648 -32.12 10.71 -0.68
C TYR A 648 -31.90 11.42 0.66
N LEU A 649 -31.38 10.73 1.67
CA LEU A 649 -31.10 11.31 2.98
C LEU A 649 -30.08 12.44 2.92
N TYR A 650 -28.98 12.28 2.20
CA TYR A 650 -27.97 13.32 2.08
C TYR A 650 -28.47 14.55 1.33
N LEU A 651 -29.37 14.37 0.35
CA LEU A 651 -29.98 15.48 -0.38
C LEU A 651 -31.07 16.21 0.41
N THR A 652 -31.85 15.49 1.23
CA THR A 652 -33.04 16.08 1.90
C THR A 652 -32.83 16.42 3.37
N LYS A 653 -32.00 15.64 4.08
CA LYS A 653 -31.77 15.77 5.52
C LYS A 653 -30.28 15.55 5.88
N PRO A 654 -29.34 16.32 5.31
CA PRO A 654 -27.96 16.29 5.76
C PRO A 654 -27.86 16.66 7.25
N ARG A 655 -27.22 15.83 8.06
CA ARG A 655 -27.18 16.01 9.51
C ARG A 655 -26.33 17.23 9.86
N LYS A 656 -26.86 18.09 10.71
CA LYS A 656 -26.18 19.28 11.24
C LYS A 656 -25.75 19.01 12.69
N ASP A 657 -24.50 18.61 12.89
CA ASP A 657 -23.99 18.16 14.19
C ASP A 657 -22.79 18.98 14.65
N ALA A 658 -22.98 19.77 15.72
CA ALA A 658 -21.95 20.65 16.25
C ALA A 658 -20.75 19.89 16.85
N LEU A 659 -20.99 18.72 17.47
CA LEU A 659 -19.92 17.88 18.01
C LEU A 659 -19.09 17.30 16.86
N ALA A 660 -19.76 16.84 15.80
CA ALA A 660 -19.09 16.35 14.60
C ALA A 660 -18.24 17.42 13.94
N PHE A 661 -18.77 18.64 13.78
CA PHE A 661 -18.04 19.76 13.22
C PHE A 661 -16.80 20.13 14.04
N MET A 662 -16.93 20.19 15.37
CA MET A 662 -15.79 20.48 16.25
C MET A 662 -14.73 19.37 16.23
N ASP A 663 -15.14 18.11 16.20
CA ASP A 663 -14.21 16.96 16.05
C ASP A 663 -13.52 17.00 14.69
N TRP A 664 -14.28 17.22 13.60
CA TRP A 664 -13.75 17.35 12.24
C TRP A 664 -12.72 18.49 12.16
N LYS A 665 -13.06 19.67 12.69
CA LYS A 665 -12.20 20.86 12.72
C LYS A 665 -10.93 20.62 13.52
N THR A 666 -11.06 20.01 14.70
CA THR A 666 -9.92 19.64 15.54
C THR A 666 -8.99 18.69 14.80
N LYS A 667 -9.54 17.65 14.15
CA LYS A 667 -8.74 16.71 13.37
C LYS A 667 -8.17 17.36 12.12
N HIS A 668 -8.88 18.21 11.39
CA HIS A 668 -8.35 18.89 10.21
C HIS A 668 -7.22 19.87 10.54
N VAL A 669 -7.37 20.66 11.60
CA VAL A 669 -6.37 21.67 12.02
C VAL A 669 -5.18 21.03 12.75
N LYS A 670 -5.41 20.03 13.61
CA LYS A 670 -4.36 19.43 14.44
C LYS A 670 -3.72 18.19 13.83
N ARG A 671 -4.35 17.54 12.85
CA ARG A 671 -3.63 16.54 12.03
C ARG A 671 -2.37 17.22 11.53
N PRO A 672 -1.22 16.55 11.58
CA PRO A 672 -0.06 17.02 10.84
C PRO A 672 -0.56 17.31 9.43
N THR A 673 -0.64 18.59 9.06
CA THR A 673 -1.05 18.97 7.73
C THR A 673 -0.15 18.19 6.82
N VAL A 674 -0.73 17.77 5.71
CA VAL A 674 -0.01 17.00 4.74
C VAL A 674 1.23 17.77 4.25
N GLU A 675 1.54 19.00 4.66
CA GLU A 675 2.89 19.58 4.58
C GLU A 675 4.01 18.61 5.05
N THR A 676 3.83 17.78 6.09
CA THR A 676 4.86 16.79 6.47
C THR A 676 4.80 15.47 5.68
N LYS A 677 3.64 15.04 5.17
CA LYS A 677 3.47 13.79 4.38
C LYS A 677 3.48 13.97 2.85
N LYS A 678 3.03 15.12 2.32
CA LYS A 678 3.05 15.57 0.90
C LYS A 678 4.48 15.82 0.46
N MET A 679 5.37 16.14 1.40
CA MET A 679 6.81 16.25 1.18
C MET A 679 7.55 14.91 1.34
N LYS A 680 6.89 13.79 0.99
CA LYS A 680 7.63 12.58 0.58
C LYS A 680 8.32 12.91 -0.75
N TYR A 681 9.53 12.40 -0.92
CA TYR A 681 10.55 12.61 -1.96
C TYR A 681 10.09 12.83 -3.43
N LYS A 682 8.81 12.77 -3.77
CA LYS A 682 8.25 12.86 -5.12
C LYS A 682 7.68 14.23 -5.51
N LYS A 683 7.65 15.25 -4.64
CA LYS A 683 6.90 16.53 -4.90
C LYS A 683 7.59 17.84 -4.50
N ILE A 684 8.92 17.84 -4.33
CA ILE A 684 9.65 19.08 -3.98
C ILE A 684 9.73 20.04 -5.19
N THR A 685 9.78 19.52 -6.42
CA THR A 685 9.73 20.30 -7.67
C THR A 685 8.32 20.76 -8.05
N ASP A 686 7.30 19.99 -7.68
CA ASP A 686 5.90 20.28 -7.97
C ASP A 686 5.37 21.50 -7.18
N TYR A 687 5.71 21.63 -5.90
CA TYR A 687 5.13 22.68 -5.03
C TYR A 687 5.45 24.12 -5.46
N PRO A 688 6.73 24.48 -5.71
CA PRO A 688 7.09 25.79 -6.23
C PRO A 688 6.46 26.06 -7.61
N LEU A 689 6.18 25.01 -8.38
CA LEU A 689 5.45 25.10 -9.64
C LEU A 689 3.98 25.40 -9.42
N TRP A 690 3.29 24.73 -8.49
CA TRP A 690 1.86 24.94 -8.26
C TRP A 690 1.57 26.36 -7.74
N ASP A 691 2.38 26.85 -6.79
CA ASP A 691 2.27 28.22 -6.28
C ASP A 691 2.53 29.28 -7.37
N LEU A 692 3.37 28.94 -8.36
CA LEU A 692 3.77 29.85 -9.42
C LEU A 692 2.86 29.78 -10.66
N LEU A 693 2.43 28.58 -11.07
CA LEU A 693 1.63 28.34 -12.27
C LEU A 693 0.13 28.53 -12.03
N GLY A 694 -0.38 28.34 -10.81
CA GLY A 694 -1.81 28.44 -10.51
C GLY A 694 -2.70 27.46 -11.29
N VAL A 695 -2.14 26.34 -11.76
CA VAL A 695 -2.85 25.30 -12.52
C VAL A 695 -3.32 24.22 -11.54
N GLU A 696 -4.57 23.77 -11.60
CA GLU A 696 -5.01 22.55 -10.89
C GLU A 696 -4.67 21.30 -11.73
N SER A 697 -4.34 20.18 -11.08
CA SER A 697 -4.20 18.89 -11.78
C SER A 697 -5.60 18.36 -12.13
N PRO A 698 -5.84 17.88 -13.36
CA PRO A 698 -7.08 17.18 -13.70
C PRO A 698 -7.29 15.98 -12.77
N GLY A 699 -8.46 15.90 -12.13
CA GLY A 699 -8.87 14.77 -11.27
C GLY A 699 -8.19 14.69 -9.89
N LYS A 700 -7.35 15.66 -9.52
CA LYS A 700 -6.87 15.82 -8.15
C LYS A 700 -7.10 17.26 -7.73
N SER A 701 -8.19 17.50 -7.00
CA SER A 701 -8.43 18.73 -6.26
C SER A 701 -7.26 18.95 -5.28
N PHE A 702 -6.22 19.62 -5.75
CA PHE A 702 -5.24 20.23 -4.87
C PHE A 702 -5.75 21.63 -4.64
N HIS A 703 -6.40 21.85 -3.50
CA HIS A 703 -6.72 23.18 -3.00
C HIS A 703 -5.40 23.95 -2.78
N LEU A 704 -4.93 24.56 -3.84
CA LEU A 704 -3.99 25.68 -3.83
C LEU A 704 -4.70 26.92 -4.41
N SER A 705 -6.02 27.01 -4.21
CA SER A 705 -6.61 28.32 -4.13
C SER A 705 -6.03 28.99 -2.88
N PRO A 706 -5.51 30.22 -2.96
CA PRO A 706 -5.08 30.99 -1.78
C PRO A 706 -6.24 31.28 -0.81
N ILE A 707 -7.46 30.90 -1.19
CA ILE A 707 -8.70 31.06 -0.45
C ILE A 707 -9.02 29.74 0.27
N SER A 708 -8.58 29.65 1.52
CA SER A 708 -8.97 28.58 2.45
C SER A 708 -10.04 29.09 3.41
N ILE A 709 -10.87 28.18 3.90
CA ILE A 709 -11.88 28.49 4.92
C ILE A 709 -11.21 29.04 6.19
N ASP A 710 -11.77 30.12 6.74
CA ASP A 710 -11.26 30.76 7.94
C ASP A 710 -11.91 30.09 9.14
N TRP A 711 -11.23 29.08 9.67
CA TRP A 711 -11.67 28.32 10.83
C TRP A 711 -11.94 29.16 12.08
N LYS A 712 -11.49 30.42 12.16
CA LYS A 712 -11.84 31.30 13.29
C LYS A 712 -13.18 32.01 13.10
N LYS A 713 -13.65 32.15 11.87
CA LYS A 713 -14.85 32.93 11.51
C LYS A 713 -16.01 32.10 10.97
N ASP A 714 -15.72 30.99 10.29
CA ASP A 714 -16.74 30.16 9.67
C ASP A 714 -17.46 29.26 10.68
N ASP A 715 -18.78 29.13 10.50
CA ASP A 715 -19.67 28.30 11.31
C ASP A 715 -20.35 27.20 10.48
N LEU A 716 -20.95 26.25 11.19
CA LEU A 716 -21.61 25.09 10.60
C LEU A 716 -22.85 25.49 9.77
N ASP A 717 -23.49 26.61 10.09
CA ASP A 717 -24.73 27.07 9.45
C ASP A 717 -24.44 27.56 8.04
N ALA A 718 -23.39 28.37 7.88
CA ALA A 718 -22.95 28.86 6.59
C ALA A 718 -22.49 27.71 5.67
N ILE A 719 -21.76 26.74 6.20
CA ILE A 719 -21.30 25.56 5.46
C ILE A 719 -22.48 24.71 4.98
N HIS A 720 -23.47 24.48 5.86
CA HIS A 720 -24.66 23.71 5.53
C HIS A 720 -25.51 24.41 4.47
N SER A 721 -25.64 25.74 4.55
CA SER A 721 -26.33 26.55 3.54
C SER A 721 -25.67 26.44 2.15
N VAL A 722 -24.34 26.53 2.09
CA VAL A 722 -23.58 26.36 0.83
C VAL A 722 -23.76 24.95 0.27
N TYR A 723 -23.72 23.92 1.12
CA TYR A 723 -23.98 22.53 0.70
C TYR A 723 -25.37 22.37 0.09
N GLN A 724 -26.40 22.91 0.74
CA GLN A 724 -27.78 22.82 0.27
C GLN A 724 -28.00 23.53 -1.07
N GLN A 725 -27.28 24.63 -1.33
CA GLN A 725 -27.31 25.32 -2.61
C GLN A 725 -26.67 24.52 -3.74
N LEU A 726 -25.60 23.76 -3.48
CA LEU A 726 -24.90 22.98 -4.51
C LEU A 726 -25.54 21.62 -4.81
N PHE A 727 -26.16 21.01 -3.80
CA PHE A 727 -26.87 19.74 -3.90
C PHE A 727 -28.40 19.94 -3.96
N SER A 728 -28.85 21.12 -4.39
CA SER A 728 -30.24 21.36 -4.73
C SER A 728 -30.66 20.56 -5.96
N SER A 729 -31.91 20.12 -5.98
CA SER A 729 -32.46 19.12 -6.91
C SER A 729 -32.79 19.64 -8.32
N ASP A 730 -32.65 20.94 -8.56
CA ASP A 730 -33.31 21.69 -9.63
C ASP A 730 -32.78 21.45 -11.05
N ALA A 731 -31.70 20.66 -11.22
CA ALA A 731 -31.34 19.99 -12.48
C ALA A 731 -30.29 18.87 -12.29
N MET A 732 -30.32 18.11 -11.19
CA MET A 732 -29.37 17.00 -11.03
C MET A 732 -29.63 15.89 -12.05
N THR A 733 -28.56 15.37 -12.64
CA THR A 733 -28.60 14.17 -13.49
C THR A 733 -27.99 13.00 -12.75
N PHE A 734 -28.73 11.89 -12.70
CA PHE A 734 -28.26 10.62 -12.16
C PHE A 734 -28.05 9.61 -13.29
N VAL A 735 -26.98 8.84 -13.23
CA VAL A 735 -26.69 7.73 -14.14
C VAL A 735 -26.62 6.46 -13.32
N ILE A 736 -27.46 5.48 -13.64
CA ILE A 736 -27.50 4.17 -12.97
C ILE A 736 -27.23 3.09 -14.00
N THR A 737 -26.20 2.28 -13.73
CA THR A 737 -25.75 1.21 -14.63
C THR A 737 -25.51 -0.07 -13.82
N GLY A 738 -25.69 -1.23 -14.44
CA GLY A 738 -25.40 -2.52 -13.81
C GLY A 738 -26.53 -3.54 -13.90
N ASP A 739 -26.44 -4.59 -13.08
CA ASP A 739 -27.39 -5.71 -13.12
C ASP A 739 -28.67 -5.36 -12.36
N PHE A 740 -29.68 -4.84 -13.08
CA PHE A 740 -30.98 -4.53 -12.52
C PHE A 740 -32.09 -4.69 -13.55
N ASP A 741 -33.30 -4.89 -13.05
CA ASP A 741 -34.54 -4.93 -13.82
C ASP A 741 -35.14 -3.51 -13.91
N VAL A 742 -35.33 -3.01 -15.13
CA VAL A 742 -35.83 -1.66 -15.39
C VAL A 742 -37.24 -1.47 -14.83
N ASP A 743 -38.09 -2.49 -14.87
CA ASP A 743 -39.47 -2.40 -14.38
C ASP A 743 -39.53 -2.38 -12.85
N LYS A 744 -38.56 -2.99 -12.18
CA LYS A 744 -38.44 -2.96 -10.72
C LYS A 744 -37.82 -1.68 -10.19
N ILE A 745 -36.87 -1.08 -10.91
CA ILE A 745 -36.19 0.14 -10.44
C ILE A 745 -37.05 1.39 -10.65
N ARG A 746 -37.87 1.45 -11.70
CA ARG A 746 -38.74 2.62 -12.02
C ARG A 746 -39.58 3.09 -10.82
N PRO A 747 -40.35 2.22 -10.13
CA PRO A 747 -41.10 2.62 -8.93
C PRO A 747 -40.21 3.21 -7.84
N LEU A 748 -39.03 2.63 -7.60
CA LEU A 748 -38.08 3.14 -6.61
C LEU A 748 -37.60 4.55 -6.99
N LEU A 749 -37.32 4.81 -8.27
CA LEU A 749 -36.91 6.14 -8.73
C LEU A 749 -38.04 7.16 -8.58
N SER A 750 -39.29 6.77 -8.78
CA SER A 750 -40.45 7.63 -8.48
C SER A 750 -40.57 7.98 -6.99
N VAL A 751 -40.24 7.05 -6.09
CA VAL A 751 -40.23 7.29 -4.63
C VAL A 751 -39.07 8.19 -4.24
N TYR A 752 -37.84 7.87 -4.66
CA TYR A 752 -36.63 8.50 -4.11
C TYR A 752 -36.16 9.70 -4.91
N PHE A 753 -36.36 9.76 -6.22
CA PHE A 753 -35.95 10.90 -7.05
C PHE A 753 -37.12 11.75 -7.51
N GLY A 754 -38.26 11.14 -7.85
CA GLY A 754 -39.48 11.87 -8.19
C GLY A 754 -39.99 12.76 -7.06
N ASN A 755 -39.82 12.34 -5.79
CA ASN A 755 -40.26 13.10 -4.61
C ASN A 755 -39.18 13.99 -4.00
N LEU A 756 -38.01 14.17 -4.64
CA LEU A 756 -37.04 15.15 -4.14
C LEU A 756 -37.65 16.56 -4.20
N PRO A 757 -37.56 17.35 -3.11
CA PRO A 757 -38.18 18.66 -3.04
C PRO A 757 -37.52 19.60 -4.04
N MET A 758 -38.31 20.35 -4.82
CA MET A 758 -37.76 21.42 -5.66
C MET A 758 -37.14 22.50 -4.78
N SER A 759 -35.90 22.90 -5.10
CA SER A 759 -35.23 23.96 -4.36
C SER A 759 -35.81 25.33 -4.70
N SER A 760 -35.93 26.19 -3.69
CA SER A 760 -36.26 27.61 -3.86
C SER A 760 -35.02 28.51 -3.93
N CYS A 761 -33.82 27.93 -3.84
CA CYS A 761 -32.55 28.64 -3.76
C CYS A 761 -31.79 28.49 -5.07
N PHE A 762 -31.86 29.50 -5.92
CA PHE A 762 -31.16 29.53 -7.21
C PHE A 762 -29.76 30.09 -7.04
N ILE A 763 -28.76 29.33 -7.49
CA ILE A 763 -27.40 29.85 -7.70
C ILE A 763 -27.47 30.83 -8.87
N LYS A 764 -27.14 32.10 -8.64
CA LYS A 764 -26.98 33.06 -9.75
C LYS A 764 -25.72 32.69 -10.54
N GLU A 765 -25.90 32.29 -11.79
CA GLU A 765 -24.82 31.97 -12.73
C GLU A 765 -23.85 33.15 -12.91
N GLN A 766 -22.69 33.05 -12.27
CA GLN A 766 -21.51 33.85 -12.57
C GLN A 766 -20.30 32.97 -12.20
N PRO A 767 -19.71 32.22 -13.14
CA PRO A 767 -18.45 31.53 -12.87
C PRO A 767 -17.36 32.55 -12.56
N ILE A 768 -16.54 32.28 -11.55
CA ILE A 768 -15.26 32.98 -11.41
C ILE A 768 -14.37 32.56 -12.59
N THR A 769 -14.46 33.26 -13.73
CA THR A 769 -13.61 33.01 -14.90
C THR A 769 -12.16 33.45 -14.70
N GLU A 770 -11.85 34.21 -13.64
CA GLU A 770 -10.54 34.82 -13.44
C GLU A 770 -9.54 34.02 -12.59
N VAL A 771 -9.91 32.88 -11.98
CA VAL A 771 -8.99 32.15 -11.09
C VAL A 771 -8.16 31.07 -11.80
N ILE A 772 -8.52 30.67 -13.04
CA ILE A 772 -7.72 29.73 -13.82
C ILE A 772 -6.57 30.50 -14.48
N LYS A 773 -5.45 30.64 -13.76
CA LYS A 773 -4.21 31.14 -14.36
C LYS A 773 -3.78 30.15 -15.45
N ARG A 774 -3.63 30.66 -16.67
CA ARG A 774 -3.05 29.91 -17.79
C ARG A 774 -1.66 29.39 -17.37
N PRO A 775 -1.26 28.20 -17.82
CA PRO A 775 0.06 27.67 -17.51
C PRO A 775 1.16 28.62 -18.00
N ILE A 776 2.07 29.01 -17.09
CA ILE A 776 3.23 29.83 -17.42
C ILE A 776 4.21 28.98 -18.24
N GLN A 777 4.44 29.44 -19.46
CA GLN A 777 5.42 28.93 -20.42
C GLN A 777 6.78 29.64 -20.24
N GLY A 778 7.87 28.99 -20.65
CA GLY A 778 9.19 29.62 -20.74
C GLY A 778 9.86 29.95 -19.40
N LEU A 779 9.52 29.22 -18.33
CA LEU A 779 10.09 29.46 -17.01
C LEU A 779 11.37 28.63 -16.80
N ASP A 780 12.51 29.24 -16.45
CA ASP A 780 13.64 28.52 -15.82
C ASP A 780 13.88 29.14 -14.44
N LYS A 781 13.56 28.40 -13.37
CA LYS A 781 13.70 28.88 -12.00
C LYS A 781 14.41 27.89 -11.09
N THR A 782 15.24 28.45 -10.23
CA THR A 782 15.95 27.73 -9.18
C THR A 782 15.44 28.13 -7.81
N PHE A 783 15.07 27.15 -6.98
CA PHE A 783 14.65 27.33 -5.60
C PHE A 783 15.68 26.75 -4.63
N PHE A 784 15.86 27.39 -3.47
CA PHE A 784 16.74 26.92 -2.41
C PHE A 784 15.90 26.54 -1.18
N THR A 785 16.03 25.30 -0.70
CA THR A 785 15.22 24.78 0.40
C THR A 785 16.08 24.36 1.58
N SER A 786 15.52 24.38 2.79
CA SER A 786 16.21 23.94 4.01
C SER A 786 16.28 22.40 4.13
N ARG A 787 16.30 21.68 3.01
CA ARG A 787 16.35 20.22 2.95
C ARG A 787 17.56 19.82 2.11
N ASP A 788 18.19 18.72 2.51
CA ASP A 788 19.40 18.18 1.88
C ASP A 788 19.09 17.38 0.60
N ASN A 789 18.24 17.91 -0.28
CA ASN A 789 17.86 17.26 -1.54
C ASN A 789 18.03 18.20 -2.73
N TYR A 790 18.39 17.60 -3.84
CA TYR A 790 18.46 18.18 -5.18
C TYR A 790 17.22 17.76 -5.97
N GLY A 791 16.74 18.61 -6.87
CA GLY A 791 15.61 18.29 -7.74
C GLY A 791 15.69 19.01 -9.07
N ILE A 792 15.24 18.36 -10.12
CA ILE A 792 15.00 19.00 -11.42
C ILE A 792 13.72 18.44 -12.02
N SER A 793 12.91 19.33 -12.61
CA SER A 793 11.72 18.93 -13.36
C SER A 793 11.55 19.75 -14.63
N TYR A 794 11.00 19.08 -15.63
CA TYR A 794 10.63 19.56 -16.94
C TYR A 794 9.11 19.53 -17.06
N ASN A 795 8.53 20.66 -17.46
CA ASN A 795 7.09 20.81 -17.63
C ASN A 795 6.80 21.38 -19.01
N TYR A 796 6.32 20.56 -19.95
CA TYR A 796 5.86 21.06 -21.25
C TYR A 796 4.38 21.32 -21.17
N VAL A 797 3.94 22.57 -21.35
CA VAL A 797 2.56 22.98 -21.16
C VAL A 797 2.05 23.84 -22.31
N GLY A 798 0.84 23.55 -22.79
CA GLY A 798 0.23 24.28 -23.90
C GLY A 798 -1.22 23.85 -24.15
N ASN A 799 -1.77 24.30 -25.28
CA ASN A 799 -3.14 23.98 -25.69
C ASN A 799 -3.18 22.90 -26.77
N LEU A 800 -4.18 22.02 -26.71
CA LEU A 800 -4.48 21.04 -27.74
C LEU A 800 -5.16 21.73 -28.93
N LYS A 801 -4.78 21.37 -30.16
CA LYS A 801 -5.42 21.92 -31.37
C LYS A 801 -6.55 21.04 -31.87
N THR A 802 -6.40 19.72 -31.76
CA THR A 802 -7.37 18.73 -32.23
C THR A 802 -7.43 17.51 -31.29
N LYS A 803 -8.49 16.71 -31.39
CA LYS A 803 -8.58 15.42 -30.69
C LYS A 803 -7.51 14.42 -31.16
N LYS A 804 -7.09 14.48 -32.43
CA LYS A 804 -5.97 13.66 -32.95
C LYS A 804 -4.68 13.98 -32.20
N ASP A 805 -4.45 15.24 -31.85
CA ASP A 805 -3.27 15.63 -31.10
C ASP A 805 -3.25 15.02 -29.70
N GLY A 806 -4.40 14.95 -29.02
CA GLY A 806 -4.51 14.28 -27.72
C GLY A 806 -4.10 12.81 -27.79
N LEU A 807 -4.51 12.09 -28.83
CA LEU A 807 -4.06 10.73 -29.13
C LEU A 807 -2.54 10.67 -29.33
N LEU A 808 -1.98 11.58 -30.13
CA LEU A 808 -0.53 11.62 -30.38
C LEU A 808 0.27 11.91 -29.10
N LEU A 809 -0.23 12.77 -28.22
CA LEU A 809 0.41 13.03 -26.93
C LEU A 809 0.41 11.81 -26.01
N GLU A 810 -0.67 11.04 -25.97
CA GLU A 810 -0.71 9.79 -25.19
C GLU A 810 0.26 8.73 -25.73
N LEU A 811 0.47 8.66 -27.04
CA LEU A 811 1.49 7.80 -27.63
C LEU A 811 2.91 8.31 -27.34
N LEU A 812 3.13 9.63 -27.40
CA LEU A 812 4.41 10.26 -27.05
C LEU A 812 4.79 10.03 -25.59
N GLU A 813 3.82 10.11 -24.67
CA GLU A 813 4.05 9.84 -23.25
C GLU A 813 4.63 8.45 -23.04
N ARG A 814 3.99 7.41 -23.58
CA ARG A 814 4.44 6.02 -23.48
C ARG A 814 5.81 5.80 -24.11
N LEU A 815 6.05 6.44 -25.27
CA LEU A 815 7.34 6.35 -25.96
C LEU A 815 8.47 7.00 -25.14
N LEU A 816 8.25 8.22 -24.66
CA LEU A 816 9.25 8.99 -23.93
C LEU A 816 9.47 8.45 -22.52
N ASP A 817 8.43 7.99 -21.82
CA ASP A 817 8.58 7.31 -20.54
C ASP A 817 9.49 6.08 -20.68
N LYS A 818 9.23 5.24 -21.69
CA LYS A 818 10.07 4.09 -22.03
C LYS A 818 11.51 4.49 -22.35
N ASN A 819 11.71 5.53 -23.16
CA ASN A 819 13.05 5.96 -23.59
C ASN A 819 13.84 6.61 -22.45
N ILE A 820 13.22 7.50 -21.67
CA ILE A 820 13.83 8.16 -20.52
C ILE A 820 14.22 7.13 -19.47
N TYR A 821 13.31 6.20 -19.15
CA TYR A 821 13.61 5.10 -18.25
C TYR A 821 14.75 4.23 -18.78
N SER A 822 14.72 3.83 -20.06
CA SER A 822 15.78 2.98 -20.62
C SER A 822 17.15 3.68 -20.65
N THR A 823 17.19 4.99 -20.84
CA THR A 823 18.44 5.77 -20.86
C THR A 823 18.95 6.01 -19.44
N SER A 824 18.06 6.27 -18.48
CA SER A 824 18.43 6.41 -17.07
C SER A 824 18.94 5.13 -16.44
N GLN A 825 18.52 3.95 -16.92
CA GLN A 825 19.08 2.66 -16.48
C GLN A 825 20.48 2.37 -17.05
N LYS A 826 20.87 3.03 -18.15
CA LYS A 826 22.18 2.88 -18.77
C LYS A 826 23.22 3.86 -18.22
N SER A 827 22.80 4.88 -17.47
CA SER A 827 23.75 5.78 -16.83
C SER A 827 24.48 5.10 -15.67
N GLU A 828 25.68 5.59 -15.37
CA GLU A 828 26.51 5.11 -14.25
C GLU A 828 25.80 5.19 -12.89
N PHE A 829 24.75 6.01 -12.79
CA PHE A 829 23.93 6.20 -11.60
C PHE A 829 22.49 5.74 -11.88
N TYR A 830 21.86 5.06 -10.91
CA TYR A 830 20.44 4.75 -10.98
C TYR A 830 19.60 6.03 -10.80
N ILE A 831 18.78 6.37 -11.79
CA ILE A 831 17.90 7.55 -11.75
C ILE A 831 16.47 7.12 -12.10
N GLY A 832 15.56 7.25 -11.12
CA GLY A 832 14.15 6.87 -11.21
C GLY A 832 13.27 7.88 -11.95
N LEU A 833 13.66 8.29 -13.16
CA LEU A 833 12.85 9.21 -13.97
C LEU A 833 11.63 8.51 -14.55
N PHE A 834 10.52 9.24 -14.60
CA PHE A 834 9.28 8.86 -15.26
C PHE A 834 8.66 10.10 -15.92
N MET A 835 7.99 9.91 -17.05
CA MET A 835 7.19 10.95 -17.71
C MET A 835 5.72 10.73 -17.37
N ASN A 836 4.98 11.81 -17.09
CA ASN A 836 3.52 11.75 -17.01
C ASN A 836 2.90 12.80 -17.91
N LEU A 837 1.82 12.44 -18.58
CA LEU A 837 0.94 13.37 -19.29
C LEU A 837 -0.30 13.64 -18.44
N SER A 838 -0.70 14.91 -18.36
CA SER A 838 -1.99 15.36 -17.83
C SER A 838 -2.59 16.32 -18.84
N TYR A 839 -3.86 16.16 -19.20
CA TYR A 839 -4.53 17.09 -20.10
C TYR A 839 -6.03 17.13 -19.83
N ASN A 840 -6.64 18.28 -20.09
CA ASN A 840 -8.10 18.49 -20.11
C ASN A 840 -8.56 18.66 -21.57
N SER A 841 -9.79 19.11 -21.80
CA SER A 841 -10.36 19.27 -23.15
C SER A 841 -9.49 20.15 -24.06
N ASP A 842 -8.75 21.12 -23.49
CA ASP A 842 -8.14 22.20 -24.27
C ASP A 842 -6.63 22.35 -24.04
N SER A 843 -6.07 21.74 -22.98
CA SER A 843 -4.68 21.96 -22.54
C SER A 843 -4.00 20.70 -22.03
N TYR A 844 -2.68 20.64 -22.16
CA TYR A 844 -1.86 19.50 -21.74
C TYR A 844 -0.64 19.94 -20.92
N ARG A 845 -0.10 19.02 -20.12
CA ARG A 845 1.14 19.09 -19.37
C ARG A 845 1.88 17.74 -19.46
N PHE A 846 3.09 17.74 -20.00
CA PHE A 846 4.06 16.68 -19.70
C PHE A 846 4.89 17.07 -18.50
N PHE A 847 5.05 16.17 -17.54
CA PHE A 847 5.96 16.30 -16.42
C PHE A 847 7.03 15.21 -16.47
N VAL A 848 8.29 15.61 -16.33
CA VAL A 848 9.41 14.69 -16.09
C VAL A 848 10.27 15.26 -14.99
N GLY A 849 10.60 14.47 -13.97
CA GLY A 849 11.53 14.90 -12.94
C GLY A 849 11.51 14.01 -11.72
N ASP A 850 12.54 14.15 -10.89
CA ASP A 850 12.63 13.47 -9.60
C ASP A 850 13.50 14.29 -8.64
N ASN A 851 13.59 13.83 -7.38
CA ASN A 851 14.46 14.42 -6.36
C ASN A 851 15.53 13.39 -5.93
N TYR A 852 16.71 13.90 -5.61
CA TYR A 852 17.92 13.13 -5.36
C TYR A 852 18.62 13.63 -4.10
N SER A 853 19.34 12.75 -3.41
CA SER A 853 20.21 13.12 -2.28
C SER A 853 21.48 13.84 -2.74
N ASN A 854 21.97 13.55 -3.94
CA ASN A 854 23.15 14.15 -4.54
C ASN A 854 22.79 14.99 -5.77
N ASN A 855 23.62 15.98 -6.11
CA ASN A 855 23.39 16.83 -7.28
C ASN A 855 23.56 16.06 -8.59
N ARG A 856 22.45 15.54 -9.12
CA ARG A 856 22.38 14.83 -10.41
C ARG A 856 21.65 15.64 -11.49
N THR A 857 21.40 16.93 -11.22
CA THR A 857 20.55 17.77 -12.06
C THR A 857 21.05 17.84 -13.51
N MET A 858 22.37 17.90 -13.73
CA MET A 858 22.98 17.90 -15.06
C MET A 858 22.82 16.57 -15.82
N LEU A 859 22.97 15.43 -15.13
CA LEU A 859 22.79 14.12 -15.75
C LEU A 859 21.33 13.91 -16.17
N VAL A 860 20.39 14.30 -15.30
CA VAL A 860 18.96 14.27 -15.61
C VAL A 860 18.62 15.18 -16.78
N ASP A 861 19.15 16.41 -16.78
CA ASP A 861 18.99 17.37 -17.88
C ASP A 861 19.42 16.76 -19.22
N SER A 862 20.61 16.15 -19.25
CA SER A 862 21.15 15.46 -20.42
C SER A 862 20.24 14.32 -20.90
N ILE A 863 19.79 13.45 -20.00
CA ILE A 863 18.92 12.31 -20.33
C ILE A 863 17.59 12.79 -20.93
N VAL A 864 16.92 13.74 -20.27
CA VAL A 864 15.61 14.22 -20.70
C VAL A 864 15.71 14.92 -22.05
N ARG A 865 16.67 15.84 -22.22
CA ARG A 865 16.87 16.55 -23.50
C ARG A 865 17.24 15.60 -24.62
N SER A 866 18.11 14.63 -24.37
CA SER A 866 18.51 13.63 -25.37
C SER A 866 17.30 12.83 -25.87
N CYS A 867 16.47 12.32 -24.95
CA CYS A 867 15.29 11.53 -25.34
C CYS A 867 14.24 12.38 -26.07
N VAL A 868 14.00 13.62 -25.63
CA VAL A 868 13.04 14.52 -26.29
C VAL A 868 13.53 14.93 -27.67
N ASN A 869 14.81 15.24 -27.83
CA ASN A 869 15.38 15.64 -29.14
C ASN A 869 15.41 14.47 -30.12
N ASP A 870 15.72 13.25 -29.66
CA ASP A 870 15.67 12.06 -30.51
C ASP A 870 14.31 11.89 -31.20
N VAL A 871 13.21 12.00 -30.45
CA VAL A 871 11.85 11.90 -31.01
C VAL A 871 11.47 13.08 -31.90
N LYS A 872 12.09 14.26 -31.72
CA LYS A 872 11.89 15.42 -32.61
C LYS A 872 12.68 15.33 -33.91
N GLU A 873 13.84 14.69 -33.89
CA GLU A 873 14.77 14.67 -35.04
C GLU A 873 14.56 13.42 -35.90
N ASN A 874 14.36 12.26 -35.26
CA ASN A 874 14.29 10.96 -35.91
C ASN A 874 12.84 10.47 -36.09
N LEU A 875 12.63 9.66 -37.12
CA LEU A 875 11.37 8.93 -37.29
C LEU A 875 11.40 7.64 -36.46
N LEU A 876 10.28 7.34 -35.81
CA LEU A 876 10.10 6.06 -35.14
C LEU A 876 10.08 4.93 -36.20
N GLU A 877 10.80 3.84 -35.95
CA GLU A 877 10.75 2.65 -36.80
C GLU A 877 9.32 2.07 -36.80
N GLU A 878 8.87 1.56 -37.96
CA GLU A 878 7.50 1.05 -38.12
C GLU A 878 7.16 -0.08 -37.14
N ASP A 879 8.08 -1.00 -36.89
CA ASP A 879 7.87 -2.09 -35.91
C ASP A 879 7.68 -1.54 -34.49
N GLN A 880 8.42 -0.50 -34.12
CA GLN A 880 8.28 0.13 -32.80
C GLN A 880 6.95 0.88 -32.68
N LEU A 881 6.51 1.55 -33.74
CA LEU A 881 5.20 2.19 -33.80
C LEU A 881 4.07 1.16 -33.68
N ASN A 882 4.16 0.03 -34.39
CA ASN A 882 3.16 -1.02 -34.35
C ASN A 882 3.04 -1.64 -32.95
N VAL A 883 4.16 -1.91 -32.28
CA VAL A 883 4.16 -2.37 -30.88
C VAL A 883 3.51 -1.33 -29.95
N LEU A 884 3.86 -0.05 -30.11
CA LEU A 884 3.28 1.04 -29.31
C LEU A 884 1.76 1.15 -29.50
N LYS A 885 1.29 1.10 -30.76
CA LYS A 885 -0.14 1.06 -31.09
C LYS A 885 -0.82 -0.15 -30.47
N GLN A 886 -0.22 -1.33 -30.56
CA GLN A 886 -0.81 -2.56 -30.02
C GLN A 886 -0.97 -2.49 -28.50
N VAL A 887 0.05 -2.01 -27.78
CA VAL A 887 -0.02 -1.80 -26.33
C VAL A 887 -1.16 -0.84 -26.00
N TYR A 888 -1.24 0.30 -26.69
CA TYR A 888 -2.29 1.28 -26.41
C TYR A 888 -3.68 0.76 -26.77
N LYS A 889 -3.82 -0.01 -27.86
CA LYS A 889 -5.08 -0.66 -28.27
C LYS A 889 -5.60 -1.62 -27.19
N GLN A 890 -4.70 -2.37 -26.54
CA GLN A 890 -5.07 -3.25 -25.42
C GLN A 890 -5.60 -2.43 -24.24
N GLU A 891 -4.96 -1.31 -23.90
CA GLU A 891 -5.41 -0.41 -22.83
C GLU A 891 -6.77 0.22 -23.13
N LEU A 892 -6.98 0.73 -24.36
CA LEU A 892 -8.28 1.27 -24.79
C LEU A 892 -9.37 0.20 -24.73
N THR A 893 -9.06 -1.03 -25.15
CA THR A 893 -10.00 -2.16 -25.09
C THR A 893 -10.37 -2.51 -23.65
N ALA A 894 -9.40 -2.48 -22.73
CA ALA A 894 -9.66 -2.72 -21.31
C ALA A 894 -10.58 -1.66 -20.69
N LEU A 895 -10.50 -0.40 -21.16
CA LEU A 895 -11.39 0.68 -20.72
C LEU A 895 -12.82 0.54 -21.26
N LYS A 896 -12.99 -0.06 -22.44
CA LYS A 896 -14.29 -0.38 -23.05
C LYS A 896 -14.96 -1.62 -22.48
N ASN A 897 -14.62 -2.05 -21.27
CA ASN A 897 -15.20 -3.25 -20.69
C ASN A 897 -16.73 -3.12 -20.58
N GLU A 898 -17.43 -3.75 -21.52
CA GLU A 898 -18.87 -3.62 -21.71
C GLU A 898 -19.69 -4.14 -20.52
N ASN A 899 -19.06 -4.92 -19.63
CA ASN A 899 -19.70 -5.49 -18.44
C ASN A 899 -19.35 -4.74 -17.14
N ASN A 900 -18.66 -3.59 -17.20
CA ASN A 900 -18.29 -2.80 -16.03
C ASN A 900 -19.28 -1.64 -15.80
N PRO A 901 -20.13 -1.69 -14.76
CA PRO A 901 -21.11 -0.65 -14.47
C PRO A 901 -20.47 0.73 -14.27
N SER A 902 -19.41 0.82 -13.47
CA SER A 902 -18.75 2.09 -13.17
C SER A 902 -18.13 2.75 -14.40
N ALA A 903 -17.62 1.95 -15.35
CA ALA A 903 -17.09 2.46 -16.61
C ALA A 903 -18.20 3.07 -17.48
N TRP A 904 -19.33 2.37 -17.62
CA TRP A 904 -20.51 2.89 -18.32
C TRP A 904 -21.09 4.13 -17.66
N ALA A 905 -21.17 4.15 -16.33
CA ALA A 905 -21.69 5.29 -15.59
C ALA A 905 -20.82 6.53 -15.82
N GLU A 906 -19.48 6.38 -15.84
CA GLU A 906 -18.59 7.50 -16.17
C GLU A 906 -18.72 7.92 -17.63
N TYR A 907 -18.74 6.97 -18.57
CA TYR A 907 -18.88 7.29 -19.99
C TYR A 907 -20.16 8.08 -20.29
N LEU A 908 -21.31 7.60 -19.81
CA LEU A 908 -22.58 8.29 -20.00
C LEU A 908 -22.58 9.66 -19.32
N LEU A 909 -21.96 9.78 -18.14
CA LEU A 909 -21.82 11.07 -17.48
C LEU A 909 -20.91 12.04 -18.27
N GLU A 910 -19.82 11.57 -18.86
CA GLU A 910 -18.97 12.38 -19.74
C GLU A 910 -19.76 12.92 -20.94
N GLN A 911 -20.65 12.11 -21.53
CA GLN A 911 -21.55 12.57 -22.60
C GLN A 911 -22.52 13.66 -22.13
N GLU A 912 -23.10 13.52 -20.92
CA GLU A 912 -23.98 14.54 -20.34
C GLU A 912 -23.27 15.86 -20.06
N GLN A 913 -21.98 15.80 -19.75
CA GLN A 913 -21.14 16.96 -19.48
C GLN A 913 -20.59 17.62 -20.75
N ASP A 914 -20.84 17.04 -21.93
CA ASP A 914 -20.12 17.35 -23.17
C ASP A 914 -18.59 17.35 -22.95
N SER A 915 -18.10 16.43 -22.10
CA SER A 915 -16.70 16.37 -21.69
C SER A 915 -15.97 15.26 -22.44
N PHE A 916 -14.75 15.57 -22.90
CA PHE A 916 -13.91 14.60 -23.60
C PHE A 916 -12.99 13.83 -22.64
N GLY A 917 -13.62 13.10 -21.72
CA GLY A 917 -12.97 12.35 -20.66
C GLY A 917 -12.35 11.01 -21.09
N LYS A 918 -11.84 10.27 -20.10
CA LYS A 918 -11.03 9.06 -20.31
C LYS A 918 -11.79 7.98 -21.07
N TYR A 919 -13.08 7.79 -20.76
CA TYR A 919 -13.87 6.72 -21.35
C TYR A 919 -14.35 7.09 -22.76
N SER A 920 -14.75 8.34 -22.97
CA SER A 920 -15.09 8.87 -24.30
C SER A 920 -13.92 8.76 -25.28
N ARG A 921 -12.70 9.04 -24.79
CA ARG A 921 -11.46 8.84 -25.55
C ARG A 921 -11.22 7.39 -25.95
N ALA A 922 -11.53 6.43 -25.08
CA ALA A 922 -11.36 5.02 -25.42
C ALA A 922 -12.14 4.66 -26.69
N TRP A 923 -13.39 5.12 -26.79
CA TRP A 923 -14.26 4.96 -27.95
C TRP A 923 -13.73 5.66 -29.19
N GLU A 924 -13.43 6.95 -29.10
CA GLU A 924 -13.03 7.76 -30.26
C GLU A 924 -11.63 7.43 -30.79
N TYR A 925 -10.63 7.25 -29.90
CA TYR A 925 -9.25 7.00 -30.31
C TYR A 925 -9.04 5.63 -30.96
N SER A 926 -9.86 4.63 -30.61
CA SER A 926 -9.73 3.30 -31.21
C SER A 926 -9.86 3.32 -32.74
N GLY A 927 -10.69 4.21 -33.29
CA GLY A 927 -10.86 4.36 -34.75
C GLY A 927 -9.75 5.17 -35.41
N MET A 928 -9.06 6.04 -34.66
CA MET A 928 -8.01 6.92 -35.17
C MET A 928 -6.61 6.30 -35.07
N LEU A 929 -6.40 5.39 -34.10
CA LEU A 929 -5.10 4.83 -33.75
C LEU A 929 -4.41 4.10 -34.91
N ASP A 930 -5.17 3.34 -35.69
CA ASP A 930 -4.62 2.56 -36.79
C ASP A 930 -4.00 3.48 -37.88
N ALA A 931 -4.54 4.69 -38.06
CA ALA A 931 -4.09 5.69 -39.05
C ALA A 931 -2.90 6.56 -38.62
N VAL A 932 -2.41 6.44 -37.37
CA VAL A 932 -1.26 7.20 -36.88
C VAL A 932 0.02 6.76 -37.60
N THR A 933 0.85 7.71 -38.03
CA THR A 933 2.14 7.43 -38.69
C THR A 933 3.33 7.87 -37.83
N SER A 934 4.54 7.38 -38.12
CA SER A 934 5.77 7.87 -37.46
C SER A 934 6.00 9.36 -37.69
N GLN A 935 5.53 9.87 -38.83
CA GLN A 935 5.56 11.30 -39.15
C GLN A 935 4.68 12.11 -38.19
N ASP A 936 3.46 11.63 -37.91
CA ASP A 936 2.54 12.28 -36.97
C ASP A 936 3.15 12.39 -35.56
N ILE A 937 3.82 11.33 -35.09
CA ILE A 937 4.49 11.31 -33.77
C ILE A 937 5.59 12.37 -33.69
N ARG A 938 6.46 12.44 -34.72
CA ARG A 938 7.55 13.43 -34.78
C ARG A 938 7.01 14.86 -34.85
N ASP A 939 5.98 15.09 -35.64
CA ASP A 939 5.39 16.43 -35.82
C ASP A 939 4.67 16.90 -34.55
N ALA A 940 4.00 15.98 -33.84
CA ALA A 940 3.47 16.24 -32.52
C ALA A 940 4.58 16.56 -31.49
N ALA A 941 5.69 15.82 -31.49
CA ALA A 941 6.82 16.10 -30.59
C ALA A 941 7.42 17.49 -30.83
N ARG A 942 7.59 17.89 -32.10
CA ARG A 942 8.07 19.24 -32.46
C ARG A 942 7.12 20.34 -32.02
N THR A 943 5.82 20.11 -32.14
CA THR A 943 4.78 21.10 -31.81
C THR A 943 4.61 21.25 -30.30
N TYR A 944 4.50 20.13 -29.58
CA TYR A 944 4.04 20.11 -28.20
C TYR A 944 5.17 20.00 -27.16
N LEU A 945 6.36 19.56 -27.56
CA LEU A 945 7.55 19.55 -26.69
C LEU A 945 8.53 20.68 -27.05
N SER A 946 8.06 21.76 -27.67
CA SER A 946 8.89 22.91 -28.08
C SER A 946 9.48 23.64 -26.87
N ASP A 947 10.56 24.39 -27.11
CA ASP A 947 11.20 25.22 -26.09
C ASP A 947 10.36 26.42 -25.68
N ASP A 948 9.36 26.80 -26.49
CA ASP A 948 8.36 27.81 -26.10
C ASP A 948 7.38 27.27 -25.05
N ASN A 949 7.16 25.95 -25.03
CA ASN A 949 6.19 25.33 -24.13
C ASN A 949 6.84 24.80 -22.82
N ILE A 950 8.16 24.90 -22.66
CA ILE A 950 8.89 24.30 -21.54
C ILE A 950 9.00 25.23 -20.33
N SER A 951 8.83 24.65 -19.14
CA SER A 951 9.15 25.24 -17.85
C SER A 951 10.02 24.28 -17.04
N ILE A 952 11.23 24.71 -16.70
CA ILE A 952 12.24 23.97 -15.94
C ILE A 952 12.31 24.51 -14.51
N ILE A 953 12.19 23.62 -13.54
CA ILE A 953 12.37 23.94 -12.13
C ILE A 953 13.52 23.15 -11.56
N LYS A 954 14.44 23.84 -10.90
CA LYS A 954 15.56 23.27 -10.17
C LYS A 954 15.41 23.57 -8.69
N VAL A 955 15.75 22.60 -7.84
CA VAL A 955 15.72 22.76 -6.39
C VAL A 955 17.07 22.32 -5.83
N PHE A 956 17.67 23.17 -5.00
CA PHE A 956 18.95 22.91 -4.32
C PHE A 956 18.84 23.11 -2.80
N PRO A 957 19.74 22.50 -2.02
CA PRO A 957 19.91 22.84 -0.61
C PRO A 957 20.33 24.32 -0.43
N LYS A 958 19.91 24.95 0.67
CA LYS A 958 20.24 26.35 0.98
C LYS A 958 21.73 26.61 1.08
N GLU A 959 22.51 25.62 1.47
CA GLU A 959 23.96 25.66 1.60
C GLU A 959 24.65 25.96 0.27
N GLU A 960 24.09 25.50 -0.86
CA GLU A 960 24.64 25.80 -2.19
C GLU A 960 24.40 27.25 -2.63
N GLN A 961 23.37 27.91 -2.09
CA GLN A 961 23.14 29.33 -2.34
C GLN A 961 24.30 30.18 -1.83
N ILE A 962 24.89 29.77 -0.71
CA ILE A 962 25.98 30.47 -0.03
C ILE A 962 27.32 30.25 -0.76
N GLN A 963 27.49 29.11 -1.44
CA GLN A 963 28.69 28.82 -2.24
C GLN A 963 28.66 29.46 -3.64
N SER A 964 27.46 29.73 -4.17
CA SER A 964 27.26 30.37 -5.49
C SER A 964 27.33 31.91 -5.48
N LYS A 965 27.39 32.52 -4.29
CA LYS A 965 27.58 33.95 -4.07
C LYS A 965 28.99 34.21 -3.61
#